data_AF-A0A2I9EDG9-F1
#
_entry.id   AF-A0A2I9EDG9-F1
#
_cell.length_a   1.000
_cell.length_b   1.000
_cell.length_c   1.000
_cell.angle_alpha   90.00
_cell.angle_beta   90.00
_cell.angle_gamma   90.00
#
_symmetry.space_group_name_H-M   'P 1'
#
loop_
_entity.id
_entity.type
_entity.pdbx_description
1 polymer ?
#
loop_
_entity_poly.entity_id
_entity_poly.type
_entity_poly.pdbx_seq_one_letter_code
_entity_poly.pdbx_strand_id
1 'polypeptide(L)'
;MKNTIFPRLPIILFFIVLNLSCEHKVNYERPIDTWVFRSVMDKQPRMFTVALNKDLYTCYNLQSGNLYKVWKGGVNYEGAVYTTAHGIQPTSFGFAYVQDDSQQTQWSLKSEDGMEIPEINYMGYSMINGQVGINLELISKTGKSVKIREIPEYTCEEGRTGLVRTFTILEGSSKDLVPVLNYGTDNELIFREVLQGGKRNENNNGLELAQNTVVKTYFNPVPADWAPPKEDDMGMIAVGTKIVESSDCSACHLQNENLVGPAYDSIAKRYPFNWASIDALADKIRLGGTGNWGAIPMSAHPDISRSEAQNMTFYILSLDGEPEPQERVVDIALNTPDITFALDNEDRRGGDKKEKQTGAAVSLYLVNDSGDLYEDLTKNTLPILNGIAPAIHLPTSGVLGEITEHFYMEFKGFIKSDKKANKTFRLISDDGSVLKLNGSEIIDNRGDHGAEAVNALAVLEKGWNEFLLQFQQGGGGYGLSLQWSDDGEQFTVVPDSVFYHDTSAFRKLLPYVSKRASTVPGDQMPLNAVHPSFDMFQAKPSEFHPRIGGIDFIDKDKMVICTWDASGSVYILKNYNTEDPESIEVKQIAKGLAEPLGIKMVDGELYVLQKQELTKLIDTDGDEIIDEYQKVCDSWNVTSHYHEFAFGLVYKEGSFYATLATDLGSEFKEVKDRGKVVRISKDGSEVEVIAEGFRTPNGIAEGPDGALYVADNQGNWIPTSKIVRVEKGKFYGFKHADWERVKDYKEDPPLVWLPHGEISNSPSQPAILNIGPYKDQMIHGDVTHGGIKRVFIDEVEGVKQGAVFRFIQGLDAGINRTVWGPDGNLYAGGVGSGGNWRHEGRLWYALHRFKYNEKSTFEMLAVRAKSKGMEIEFTQPIASDDLVNAYAFEAQQFYYEATEEYGGPKLREEELKIKTVNLSADRKKVFLEIDGIQENKVLYIHITKPFKSENGQSLWSTETWYTMTKKPVDSSGIKKP
;
A
#
# COMPACT_ATOMS: atom_id res chain seq x y z
N MET A 1 21.07 -22.78 -100.88
CA MET A 1 19.77 -23.37 -101.27
C MET A 1 18.93 -23.53 -100.02
N LYS A 2 17.60 -23.39 -100.14
CA LYS A 2 16.55 -23.64 -99.13
C LYS A 2 16.56 -22.80 -97.84
N ASN A 3 15.50 -22.01 -97.74
CA ASN A 3 15.05 -21.16 -96.65
C ASN A 3 14.94 -21.88 -95.29
N THR A 4 15.23 -21.14 -94.22
CA THR A 4 14.23 -20.80 -93.17
C THR A 4 14.65 -19.52 -92.45
N ILE A 5 13.68 -18.65 -92.15
CA ILE A 5 13.88 -17.32 -91.57
C ILE A 5 13.48 -17.37 -90.09
N PHE A 6 14.31 -16.83 -89.20
CA PHE A 6 14.00 -16.64 -87.78
C PHE A 6 12.96 -15.51 -87.58
N PRO A 7 11.86 -15.74 -86.84
CA PRO A 7 11.03 -14.69 -86.30
C PRO A 7 11.19 -14.52 -84.79
N ARG A 8 11.15 -13.26 -84.38
CA ARG A 8 11.15 -12.68 -83.03
C ARG A 8 10.19 -13.39 -82.06
N LEU A 9 10.62 -13.58 -80.81
CA LEU A 9 9.73 -13.85 -79.67
C LEU A 9 9.28 -12.50 -79.05
N PRO A 10 7.99 -12.30 -78.74
CA PRO A 10 7.52 -11.10 -78.04
C PRO A 10 7.61 -11.26 -76.52
N ILE A 11 7.74 -10.12 -75.82
CA ILE A 11 7.64 -10.02 -74.36
C ILE A 11 6.20 -10.31 -73.94
N ILE A 12 6.00 -11.27 -73.02
CA ILE A 12 4.72 -11.45 -72.32
C ILE A 12 4.86 -10.84 -70.92
N LEU A 13 4.14 -9.75 -70.70
CA LEU A 13 4.04 -9.09 -69.41
C LEU A 13 3.06 -9.89 -68.53
N PHE A 14 3.55 -10.64 -67.56
CA PHE A 14 2.69 -11.35 -66.61
C PHE A 14 2.26 -10.39 -65.50
N PHE A 15 1.07 -9.81 -65.64
CA PHE A 15 0.41 -9.10 -64.54
C PHE A 15 0.03 -10.12 -63.47
N ILE A 16 0.88 -10.28 -62.45
CA ILE A 16 0.46 -10.89 -61.19
C ILE A 16 -0.44 -9.88 -60.51
N VAL A 17 -1.75 -10.10 -60.61
CA VAL A 17 -2.74 -9.43 -59.77
C VAL A 17 -2.51 -9.94 -58.35
N LEU A 18 -1.80 -9.15 -57.56
CA LEU A 18 -1.80 -9.28 -56.10
C LEU A 18 -3.24 -9.06 -55.64
N ASN A 19 -3.95 -10.15 -55.37
CA ASN A 19 -5.14 -10.11 -54.55
C ASN A 19 -4.70 -9.69 -53.14
N LEU A 20 -4.77 -8.38 -52.89
CA LEU A 20 -4.87 -7.84 -51.54
C LEU A 20 -6.17 -8.39 -50.95
N SER A 21 -6.06 -9.56 -50.32
CA SER A 21 -7.04 -10.05 -49.37
C SER A 21 -7.05 -9.04 -48.23
N CYS A 22 -8.02 -8.12 -48.25
CA CYS A 22 -8.43 -7.46 -47.01
C CYS A 22 -8.91 -8.55 -46.07
N GLU A 23 -8.08 -8.91 -45.08
CA GLU A 23 -8.55 -9.70 -43.96
C GLU A 23 -9.67 -8.92 -43.28
N HIS A 24 -10.90 -9.42 -43.44
CA HIS A 24 -12.00 -9.00 -42.59
C HIS A 24 -11.70 -9.49 -41.17
N LYS A 25 -11.01 -8.66 -40.38
CA LYS A 25 -11.00 -8.79 -38.92
C LYS A 25 -12.45 -8.87 -38.47
N VAL A 26 -12.85 -10.03 -37.98
CA VAL A 26 -14.19 -10.24 -37.41
C VAL A 26 -14.29 -9.31 -36.20
N ASN A 27 -15.23 -8.37 -36.24
CA ASN A 27 -15.39 -7.42 -35.14
C ASN A 27 -16.25 -8.07 -34.05
N TYR A 28 -15.61 -8.55 -32.98
CA TYR A 28 -16.27 -9.15 -31.84
C TYR A 28 -16.78 -8.07 -30.88
N GLU A 29 -18.08 -8.08 -30.56
CA GLU A 29 -18.67 -7.23 -29.50
C GLU A 29 -18.27 -7.78 -28.12
N ARG A 30 -17.03 -7.49 -27.69
CA ARG A 30 -16.52 -7.76 -26.33
C ARG A 30 -17.06 -6.69 -25.37
N PRO A 31 -17.45 -7.04 -24.12
CA PRO A 31 -18.13 -6.12 -23.20
C PRO A 31 -17.17 -5.18 -22.45
N ILE A 32 -15.86 -5.47 -22.47
CA ILE A 32 -14.79 -4.72 -21.78
C ILE A 32 -13.55 -4.70 -22.68
N ASP A 33 -12.66 -3.72 -22.48
CA ASP A 33 -11.43 -3.59 -23.27
C ASP A 33 -10.37 -4.66 -22.93
N THR A 34 -10.15 -4.92 -21.63
CA THR A 34 -9.29 -6.02 -21.16
C THR A 34 -10.15 -7.29 -21.02
N TRP A 35 -10.61 -7.81 -22.15
CA TRP A 35 -11.53 -8.96 -22.21
C TRP A 35 -10.87 -10.32 -21.98
N VAL A 36 -9.54 -10.37 -21.88
CA VAL A 36 -8.74 -11.52 -21.48
C VAL A 36 -7.84 -11.07 -20.33
N PHE A 37 -7.92 -11.73 -19.18
CA PHE A 37 -7.06 -11.41 -18.04
C PHE A 37 -6.89 -12.56 -17.05
N ARG A 38 -5.80 -12.49 -16.28
CA ARG A 38 -5.54 -13.34 -15.12
C ARG A 38 -5.87 -12.58 -13.84
N SER A 39 -6.44 -13.27 -12.85
CA SER A 39 -6.69 -12.71 -11.52
C SER A 39 -6.71 -13.81 -10.45
N VAL A 40 -6.91 -13.41 -9.19
CA VAL A 40 -7.65 -14.25 -8.25
C VAL A 40 -9.14 -14.01 -8.57
N MET A 41 -9.94 -15.05 -8.80
CA MET A 41 -11.37 -14.94 -9.11
C MET A 41 -12.14 -15.83 -8.15
N ASP A 42 -13.22 -15.34 -7.53
CA ASP A 42 -14.05 -16.14 -6.60
C ASP A 42 -13.21 -16.79 -5.47
N LYS A 43 -12.21 -16.05 -4.96
CA LYS A 43 -11.18 -16.51 -4.01
C LYS A 43 -10.30 -17.68 -4.48
N GLN A 44 -10.35 -18.05 -5.76
CA GLN A 44 -9.44 -19.01 -6.40
C GLN A 44 -8.26 -18.27 -7.08
N PRO A 45 -7.00 -18.65 -6.84
CA PRO A 45 -5.85 -18.14 -7.60
C PRO A 45 -5.75 -18.85 -8.97
N ARG A 46 -4.90 -18.33 -9.88
CA ARG A 46 -4.62 -18.94 -11.19
C ARG A 46 -5.85 -19.06 -12.08
N MET A 47 -6.67 -18.01 -12.07
CA MET A 47 -7.91 -17.94 -12.81
C MET A 47 -7.75 -17.07 -14.05
N PHE A 48 -8.19 -17.60 -15.19
CA PHE A 48 -8.08 -16.96 -16.50
C PHE A 48 -9.48 -16.65 -17.04
N THR A 49 -9.85 -15.38 -17.04
CA THR A 49 -11.19 -14.91 -17.41
C THR A 49 -11.21 -14.42 -18.85
N VAL A 50 -12.23 -14.82 -19.60
CA VAL A 50 -12.48 -14.43 -20.99
C VAL A 50 -13.91 -13.89 -21.12
N ALA A 51 -14.02 -12.58 -21.33
CA ALA A 51 -15.28 -11.87 -21.51
C ALA A 51 -15.70 -11.91 -22.99
N LEU A 52 -16.30 -13.02 -23.42
CA LEU A 52 -16.59 -13.28 -24.84
C LEU A 52 -17.67 -12.36 -25.41
N ASN A 53 -18.69 -12.05 -24.62
CA ASN A 53 -19.79 -11.15 -24.94
C ASN A 53 -20.48 -10.66 -23.64
N LYS A 54 -21.28 -9.59 -23.70
CA LYS A 54 -22.08 -9.12 -22.54
C LYS A 54 -23.03 -10.19 -21.97
N ASP A 55 -23.47 -11.13 -22.80
CA ASP A 55 -24.33 -12.24 -22.41
C ASP A 55 -23.56 -13.53 -22.05
N LEU A 56 -22.22 -13.54 -22.14
CA LEU A 56 -21.40 -14.74 -21.91
C LEU A 56 -19.96 -14.42 -21.49
N TYR A 57 -19.61 -14.80 -20.27
CA TYR A 57 -18.26 -14.86 -19.74
C TYR A 57 -17.86 -16.32 -19.51
N THR A 58 -16.56 -16.59 -19.65
CA THR A 58 -15.95 -17.86 -19.24
C THR A 58 -14.75 -17.61 -18.32
N CYS A 59 -14.45 -18.55 -17.44
CA CYS A 59 -13.28 -18.52 -16.58
C CYS A 59 -12.70 -19.93 -16.46
N TYR A 60 -11.37 -20.03 -16.53
CA TYR A 60 -10.62 -21.27 -16.49
C TYR A 60 -9.72 -21.31 -15.25
N ASN A 61 -9.64 -22.48 -14.61
CA ASN A 61 -8.64 -22.75 -13.58
C ASN A 61 -7.38 -23.29 -14.27
N LEU A 62 -6.29 -22.53 -14.25
CA LEU A 62 -5.05 -22.87 -14.96
C LEU A 62 -4.28 -24.01 -14.29
N GLN A 63 -4.54 -24.30 -13.01
CA GLN A 63 -3.92 -25.40 -12.26
C GLN A 63 -4.50 -26.76 -12.66
N SER A 64 -5.82 -26.84 -12.87
CA SER A 64 -6.51 -28.06 -13.29
C SER A 64 -6.75 -28.15 -14.79
N GLY A 65 -6.56 -27.04 -15.53
CA GLY A 65 -6.87 -26.94 -16.97
C GLY A 65 -8.37 -26.95 -17.27
N ASN A 66 -9.21 -26.73 -16.26
CA ASN A 66 -10.67 -26.83 -16.37
C ASN A 66 -11.30 -25.53 -16.86
N LEU A 67 -12.43 -25.66 -17.53
CA LEU A 67 -13.42 -24.58 -17.61
C LEU A 67 -14.13 -24.52 -16.24
N TYR A 68 -13.70 -23.58 -15.39
CA TYR A 68 -14.22 -23.38 -14.04
C TYR A 68 -15.65 -22.84 -14.06
N LYS A 69 -15.94 -21.84 -14.90
CA LYS A 69 -17.25 -21.18 -14.91
C LYS A 69 -17.65 -20.67 -16.28
N VAL A 70 -18.94 -20.74 -16.58
CA VAL A 70 -19.60 -20.11 -17.74
C VAL A 70 -20.84 -19.40 -17.22
N TRP A 71 -20.97 -18.10 -17.43
CA TRP A 71 -22.08 -17.34 -16.86
C TRP A 71 -22.53 -16.17 -17.71
N LYS A 72 -23.78 -15.74 -17.49
CA LYS A 72 -24.33 -14.48 -17.98
C LYS A 72 -24.34 -13.46 -16.83
N GLY A 73 -23.59 -12.37 -17.00
CA GLY A 73 -23.41 -11.33 -15.98
C GLY A 73 -22.11 -10.58 -16.20
N GLY A 74 -21.24 -10.54 -15.20
CA GLY A 74 -19.93 -9.90 -15.32
C GLY A 74 -19.00 -10.21 -14.16
N VAL A 75 -18.04 -9.31 -13.94
CA VAL A 75 -17.04 -9.37 -12.87
C VAL A 75 -17.11 -8.07 -12.06
N ASN A 76 -17.13 -8.20 -10.74
CA ASN A 76 -16.88 -7.11 -9.81
C ASN A 76 -15.36 -6.94 -9.71
N TYR A 77 -14.85 -5.83 -10.25
CA TYR A 77 -13.43 -5.52 -10.22
C TYR A 77 -13.09 -4.86 -8.89
N GLU A 78 -12.79 -5.70 -7.90
CA GLU A 78 -12.54 -5.30 -6.52
C GLU A 78 -11.15 -5.75 -6.08
N GLY A 79 -10.53 -4.98 -5.18
CA GLY A 79 -9.21 -5.27 -4.62
C GLY A 79 -8.17 -4.19 -4.93
N ALA A 80 -6.94 -4.40 -4.46
CA ALA A 80 -5.96 -3.32 -4.31
C ALA A 80 -5.59 -2.59 -5.62
N VAL A 81 -5.58 -3.30 -6.76
CA VAL A 81 -5.30 -2.71 -8.08
C VAL A 81 -6.53 -2.07 -8.75
N TYR A 82 -7.75 -2.42 -8.31
CA TYR A 82 -9.01 -2.00 -8.92
C TYR A 82 -9.69 -0.88 -8.14
N THR A 83 -10.01 -1.14 -6.87
CA THR A 83 -10.75 -0.22 -5.98
C THR A 83 -9.90 0.33 -4.85
N THR A 84 -8.64 -0.11 -4.72
CA THR A 84 -7.74 0.15 -3.56
C THR A 84 -8.15 -0.51 -2.24
N ALA A 85 -9.27 -1.23 -2.22
CA ALA A 85 -9.67 -2.08 -1.10
C ALA A 85 -8.68 -3.25 -0.92
N HIS A 86 -8.43 -3.64 0.32
CA HIS A 86 -7.51 -4.74 0.65
C HIS A 86 -8.32 -5.96 1.13
N GLY A 87 -7.73 -7.14 1.23
CA GLY A 87 -8.45 -8.37 1.63
C GLY A 87 -9.42 -8.94 0.58
N ILE A 88 -10.05 -8.11 -0.24
CA ILE A 88 -10.96 -8.52 -1.32
C ILE A 88 -10.23 -8.75 -2.65
N GLN A 89 -10.84 -9.57 -3.49
CA GLN A 89 -10.36 -10.01 -4.80
C GLN A 89 -11.55 -10.06 -5.77
N PRO A 90 -11.32 -10.00 -7.10
CA PRO A 90 -12.41 -10.04 -8.08
C PRO A 90 -13.38 -11.21 -7.88
N THR A 91 -14.67 -10.91 -8.02
CA THR A 91 -15.76 -11.89 -7.94
C THR A 91 -16.61 -11.88 -9.20
N SER A 92 -17.15 -13.04 -9.57
CA SER A 92 -18.08 -13.17 -10.69
C SER A 92 -19.54 -13.02 -10.21
N PHE A 93 -20.32 -12.22 -10.92
CA PHE A 93 -21.74 -12.03 -10.64
C PHE A 93 -22.62 -12.45 -11.82
N GLY A 94 -23.84 -12.92 -11.53
CA GLY A 94 -24.83 -13.28 -12.54
C GLY A 94 -25.26 -14.75 -12.49
N PHE A 95 -25.87 -15.23 -13.57
CA PHE A 95 -26.39 -16.60 -13.68
C PHE A 95 -25.33 -17.53 -14.25
N ALA A 96 -24.86 -18.51 -13.47
CA ALA A 96 -23.94 -19.54 -13.93
C ALA A 96 -24.69 -20.63 -14.71
N TYR A 97 -24.27 -20.84 -15.96
CA TYR A 97 -24.70 -21.96 -16.81
C TYR A 97 -23.88 -23.23 -16.54
N VAL A 98 -22.61 -23.05 -16.15
CA VAL A 98 -21.67 -24.10 -15.76
C VAL A 98 -20.84 -23.53 -14.62
N GLN A 99 -20.63 -24.32 -13.57
CA GLN A 99 -19.65 -24.05 -12.53
C GLN A 99 -19.05 -25.38 -12.05
N ASP A 100 -17.73 -25.45 -11.96
CA ASP A 100 -16.97 -26.60 -11.49
C ASP A 100 -16.09 -26.18 -10.31
N ASP A 101 -16.65 -26.27 -9.10
CA ASP A 101 -15.92 -25.97 -7.87
C ASP A 101 -14.90 -27.07 -7.48
N SER A 102 -14.75 -28.11 -8.31
CA SER A 102 -13.75 -29.15 -8.06
C SER A 102 -12.35 -28.70 -8.49
N GLN A 103 -11.37 -28.98 -7.63
CA GLN A 103 -9.95 -28.77 -7.92
C GLN A 103 -9.34 -29.94 -8.71
N GLN A 104 -10.16 -30.87 -9.21
CA GLN A 104 -9.73 -32.06 -9.95
C GLN A 104 -9.84 -31.78 -11.44
N THR A 105 -8.87 -32.24 -12.24
CA THR A 105 -8.94 -32.01 -13.68
C THR A 105 -10.09 -32.75 -14.35
N GLN A 106 -10.79 -32.08 -15.25
CA GLN A 106 -11.78 -32.64 -16.18
C GLN A 106 -11.10 -33.54 -17.24
N TRP A 107 -9.78 -33.38 -17.43
CA TRP A 107 -9.03 -34.09 -18.46
C TRP A 107 -8.68 -35.53 -18.06
N SER A 108 -8.56 -36.38 -19.07
CA SER A 108 -8.01 -37.74 -18.95
C SER A 108 -7.24 -38.09 -20.22
N LEU A 109 -6.26 -38.98 -20.10
CA LEU A 109 -5.59 -39.60 -21.22
C LEU A 109 -6.03 -41.07 -21.33
N LYS A 110 -6.39 -41.48 -22.54
CA LYS A 110 -6.71 -42.86 -22.89
C LYS A 110 -5.50 -43.49 -23.56
N SER A 111 -4.93 -44.51 -22.90
CA SER A 111 -3.78 -45.29 -23.36
C SER A 111 -4.14 -46.77 -23.54
N GLU A 112 -3.17 -47.60 -23.98
CA GLU A 112 -3.32 -49.07 -24.02
C GLU A 112 -3.65 -49.66 -22.63
N ASP A 113 -3.11 -49.07 -21.56
CA ASP A 113 -3.32 -49.49 -20.17
C ASP A 113 -4.66 -49.01 -19.59
N GLY A 114 -5.41 -48.18 -20.33
CA GLY A 114 -6.73 -47.69 -19.96
C GLY A 114 -6.81 -46.16 -19.82
N MET A 115 -7.74 -45.70 -18.98
CA MET A 115 -7.92 -44.27 -18.68
C MET A 115 -7.05 -43.86 -17.50
N GLU A 116 -6.34 -42.74 -17.63
CA GLU A 116 -5.62 -42.11 -16.53
C GLU A 116 -5.84 -40.60 -16.43
N ILE A 117 -5.63 -40.07 -15.24
CA ILE A 117 -5.61 -38.63 -14.96
C ILE A 117 -4.20 -38.13 -15.29
N PRO A 118 -4.03 -37.19 -16.23
CA PRO A 118 -2.74 -36.59 -16.56
C PRO A 118 -2.32 -35.55 -15.53
N GLU A 119 -1.02 -35.26 -15.49
CA GLU A 119 -0.53 -33.97 -15.00
C GLU A 119 -0.85 -32.89 -16.03
N ILE A 120 -1.26 -31.70 -15.55
CA ILE A 120 -1.70 -30.58 -16.38
C ILE A 120 -0.61 -29.51 -16.37
N ASN A 121 -0.10 -29.18 -17.54
CA ASN A 121 0.81 -28.07 -17.74
C ASN A 121 0.14 -27.00 -18.64
N TYR A 122 -0.38 -25.95 -18.02
CA TYR A 122 -0.79 -24.75 -18.77
C TYR A 122 0.44 -24.08 -19.41
N MET A 123 0.42 -23.89 -20.73
CA MET A 123 1.58 -23.40 -21.48
C MET A 123 1.56 -21.89 -21.74
N GLY A 124 0.42 -21.22 -21.52
CA GLY A 124 0.19 -19.85 -21.95
C GLY A 124 -1.03 -19.68 -22.85
N TYR A 125 -1.25 -18.48 -23.37
CA TYR A 125 -2.27 -18.19 -24.38
C TYR A 125 -1.71 -17.40 -25.56
N SER A 126 -2.39 -17.49 -26.70
CA SER A 126 -2.08 -16.74 -27.92
C SER A 126 -3.30 -15.94 -28.38
N MET A 127 -3.10 -14.71 -28.82
CA MET A 127 -4.09 -13.88 -29.50
C MET A 127 -4.05 -14.23 -30.99
N ILE A 128 -5.18 -14.67 -31.55
CA ILE A 128 -5.25 -15.17 -32.93
C ILE A 128 -6.46 -14.52 -33.60
N ASN A 129 -6.25 -13.57 -34.51
CA ASN A 129 -7.32 -12.91 -35.27
C ASN A 129 -8.45 -12.28 -34.41
N GLY A 130 -8.12 -11.78 -33.21
CA GLY A 130 -9.10 -11.24 -32.25
C GLY A 130 -9.76 -12.27 -31.32
N GLN A 131 -9.29 -13.52 -31.40
CA GLN A 131 -9.68 -14.65 -30.54
C GLN A 131 -8.57 -14.97 -29.55
N VAL A 132 -8.87 -15.74 -28.50
CA VAL A 132 -7.88 -16.23 -27.54
C VAL A 132 -7.73 -17.75 -27.68
N GLY A 133 -6.50 -18.23 -27.83
CA GLY A 133 -6.14 -19.64 -27.87
C GLY A 133 -5.40 -20.04 -26.61
N ILE A 134 -6.08 -20.77 -25.72
CA ILE A 134 -5.53 -21.30 -24.46
C ILE A 134 -4.75 -22.57 -24.77
N ASN A 135 -3.47 -22.64 -24.40
CA ASN A 135 -2.62 -23.79 -24.69
C ASN A 135 -2.40 -24.64 -23.42
N LEU A 136 -2.74 -25.93 -23.50
CA LEU A 136 -2.56 -26.91 -22.44
C LEU A 136 -1.71 -28.08 -22.94
N GLU A 137 -0.89 -28.63 -22.06
CA GLU A 137 -0.22 -29.91 -22.23
C GLU A 137 -0.71 -30.91 -21.18
N LEU A 138 -1.15 -32.08 -21.65
CA LEU A 138 -1.60 -33.19 -20.81
C LEU A 138 -0.48 -34.24 -20.77
N ILE A 139 0.10 -34.48 -19.60
CA ILE A 139 1.26 -35.36 -19.41
C ILE A 139 0.83 -36.68 -18.78
N SER A 140 1.10 -37.79 -19.46
CA SER A 140 0.85 -39.15 -18.97
C SER A 140 1.79 -39.53 -17.82
N LYS A 141 1.42 -40.55 -17.03
CA LYS A 141 2.32 -41.12 -16.00
C LYS A 141 3.62 -41.71 -16.56
N THR A 142 3.68 -41.91 -17.89
CA THR A 142 4.86 -42.39 -18.62
C THR A 142 5.74 -41.26 -19.17
N GLY A 143 5.35 -40.00 -18.98
CA GLY A 143 6.07 -38.82 -19.51
C GLY A 143 5.78 -38.50 -20.99
N LYS A 144 4.98 -39.29 -21.70
CA LYS A 144 4.42 -38.89 -23.00
C LYS A 144 3.38 -37.79 -22.78
N SER A 145 3.31 -36.78 -23.65
CA SER A 145 2.31 -35.71 -23.55
C SER A 145 1.47 -35.51 -24.81
N VAL A 146 0.33 -34.83 -24.68
CA VAL A 146 -0.49 -34.32 -25.78
C VAL A 146 -0.72 -32.84 -25.57
N LYS A 147 -0.40 -32.02 -26.57
CA LYS A 147 -0.60 -30.56 -26.53
C LYS A 147 -1.88 -30.19 -27.26
N ILE A 148 -2.69 -29.34 -26.63
CA ILE A 148 -4.04 -28.97 -27.08
C ILE A 148 -4.18 -27.45 -27.00
N ARG A 149 -4.78 -26.85 -28.03
CA ARG A 149 -5.26 -25.47 -28.01
C ARG A 149 -6.78 -25.47 -27.91
N GLU A 150 -7.34 -24.69 -26.99
CA GLU A 150 -8.76 -24.36 -26.95
C GLU A 150 -9.00 -22.90 -27.34
N ILE A 151 -9.92 -22.66 -28.27
CA ILE A 151 -10.44 -21.32 -28.61
C ILE A 151 -11.92 -21.26 -28.21
N PRO A 152 -12.28 -20.54 -27.13
CA PRO A 152 -13.66 -20.29 -26.76
C PRO A 152 -14.24 -19.07 -27.51
N GLU A 153 -15.50 -19.15 -27.94
CA GLU A 153 -16.23 -18.04 -28.55
C GLU A 153 -17.72 -17.99 -28.21
N TYR A 154 -18.29 -16.79 -28.28
CA TYR A 154 -19.74 -16.59 -28.18
C TYR A 154 -20.46 -16.99 -29.48
N THR A 155 -21.63 -17.61 -29.33
CA THR A 155 -22.61 -17.82 -30.40
C THR A 155 -24.02 -17.60 -29.90
N CYS A 156 -24.98 -17.48 -30.82
CA CYS A 156 -26.40 -17.40 -30.52
C CYS A 156 -27.18 -18.22 -31.55
N GLU A 157 -28.12 -19.05 -31.10
CA GLU A 157 -29.09 -19.79 -31.94
C GLU A 157 -30.49 -19.58 -31.36
N GLU A 158 -31.45 -19.15 -32.17
CA GLU A 158 -32.84 -18.88 -31.75
C GLU A 158 -32.98 -17.91 -30.55
N GLY A 159 -32.03 -16.99 -30.36
CA GLY A 159 -32.01 -16.06 -29.22
C GLY A 159 -31.46 -16.66 -27.92
N ARG A 160 -30.97 -17.90 -27.94
CA ARG A 160 -30.27 -18.53 -26.81
C ARG A 160 -28.77 -18.30 -26.91
N THR A 161 -28.18 -17.80 -25.82
CA THR A 161 -26.72 -17.74 -25.62
C THR A 161 -26.10 -19.13 -25.77
N GLY A 162 -24.95 -19.20 -26.44
CA GLY A 162 -24.16 -20.42 -26.51
C GLY A 162 -22.65 -20.16 -26.51
N LEU A 163 -21.93 -21.16 -26.02
CA LEU A 163 -20.47 -21.22 -26.01
C LEU A 163 -20.00 -22.17 -27.12
N VAL A 164 -19.08 -21.72 -27.96
CA VAL A 164 -18.31 -22.56 -28.89
C VAL A 164 -16.95 -22.81 -28.28
N ARG A 165 -16.54 -24.07 -28.12
CA ARG A 165 -15.18 -24.47 -27.73
C ARG A 165 -14.55 -25.21 -28.92
N THR A 166 -13.53 -24.61 -29.53
CA THR A 166 -12.78 -25.21 -30.64
C THR A 166 -11.46 -25.76 -30.11
N PHE A 167 -11.32 -27.07 -30.09
CA PHE A 167 -10.10 -27.78 -29.69
C PHE A 167 -9.29 -28.20 -30.91
N THR A 168 -7.99 -27.90 -30.89
CA THR A 168 -7.01 -28.36 -31.87
C THR A 168 -5.90 -29.11 -31.15
N ILE A 169 -5.64 -30.35 -31.56
CA ILE A 169 -4.47 -31.09 -31.09
C ILE A 169 -3.25 -30.53 -31.82
N LEU A 170 -2.31 -29.94 -31.07
CA LEU A 170 -1.08 -29.38 -31.64
C LEU A 170 -0.06 -30.48 -31.90
N GLU A 171 0.21 -31.31 -30.89
CA GLU A 171 1.30 -32.31 -30.90
C GLU A 171 0.95 -33.53 -30.03
N GLY A 172 1.66 -34.65 -30.22
CA GLY A 172 1.74 -35.76 -29.27
C GLY A 172 0.62 -36.82 -29.29
N SER A 173 -0.56 -36.50 -29.83
CA SER A 173 -1.66 -37.48 -29.92
C SER A 173 -1.34 -38.68 -30.81
N SER A 174 -1.84 -39.85 -30.39
CA SER A 174 -1.76 -41.10 -31.16
C SER A 174 -3.00 -41.96 -30.89
N LYS A 175 -3.11 -43.13 -31.53
CA LYS A 175 -4.18 -44.10 -31.22
C LYS A 175 -4.16 -44.55 -29.76
N ASP A 176 -2.98 -44.50 -29.17
CA ASP A 176 -2.63 -45.07 -27.87
C ASP A 176 -2.33 -43.96 -26.84
N LEU A 177 -2.70 -42.72 -27.18
CA LEU A 177 -2.66 -41.54 -26.32
C LEU A 177 -3.69 -40.51 -26.83
N VAL A 178 -4.96 -40.73 -26.48
CA VAL A 178 -6.08 -39.87 -26.90
C VAL A 178 -6.54 -39.01 -25.71
N PRO A 179 -6.60 -37.67 -25.85
CA PRO A 179 -7.14 -36.80 -24.81
C PRO A 179 -8.67 -36.89 -24.75
N VAL A 180 -9.18 -37.01 -23.53
CA VAL A 180 -10.60 -37.14 -23.21
C VAL A 180 -10.98 -36.04 -22.23
N LEU A 181 -11.99 -35.24 -22.57
CA LEU A 181 -12.54 -34.21 -21.69
C LEU A 181 -13.82 -34.72 -21.04
N ASN A 182 -13.85 -34.81 -19.72
CA ASN A 182 -14.99 -35.26 -18.93
C ASN A 182 -15.60 -34.05 -18.21
N TYR A 183 -16.69 -33.52 -18.75
CA TYR A 183 -17.44 -32.41 -18.14
C TYR A 183 -18.91 -32.82 -17.98
N GLY A 184 -19.53 -32.34 -16.90
CA GLY A 184 -20.95 -32.51 -16.68
C GLY A 184 -21.76 -31.72 -17.71
N THR A 185 -22.75 -32.36 -18.31
CA THR A 185 -23.81 -31.68 -19.04
C THR A 185 -25.07 -31.71 -18.19
N ASP A 186 -25.37 -30.60 -17.54
CA ASP A 186 -26.66 -30.42 -16.87
C ASP A 186 -27.76 -30.27 -17.93
N ASN A 187 -28.66 -31.25 -17.99
CA ASN A 187 -29.76 -31.27 -18.95
C ASN A 187 -30.86 -30.24 -18.64
N GLU A 188 -30.87 -29.64 -17.45
CA GLU A 188 -31.79 -28.54 -17.11
C GLU A 188 -31.25 -27.18 -17.61
N LEU A 189 -29.92 -27.01 -17.65
CA LEU A 189 -29.27 -25.76 -18.08
C LEU A 189 -28.85 -25.75 -19.56
N ILE A 190 -28.60 -26.92 -20.17
CA ILE A 190 -28.20 -27.04 -21.58
C ILE A 190 -29.43 -27.33 -22.45
N PHE A 191 -29.73 -26.42 -23.37
CA PHE A 191 -30.77 -26.62 -24.39
C PHE A 191 -30.33 -27.67 -25.42
N ARG A 192 -29.08 -27.54 -25.90
CA ARG A 192 -28.54 -28.35 -27.00
C ARG A 192 -27.02 -28.31 -27.01
N GLU A 193 -26.40 -29.47 -27.21
CA GLU A 193 -24.99 -29.56 -27.60
C GLU A 193 -24.88 -30.03 -29.06
N VAL A 194 -24.00 -29.40 -29.83
CA VAL A 194 -23.64 -29.81 -31.19
C VAL A 194 -22.15 -30.10 -31.24
N LEU A 195 -21.81 -31.37 -31.48
CA LEU A 195 -20.44 -31.85 -31.61
C LEU A 195 -20.06 -32.00 -33.09
N GLN A 196 -18.90 -31.47 -33.47
CA GLN A 196 -18.30 -31.65 -34.80
C GLN A 196 -16.84 -32.09 -34.64
N GLY A 197 -16.52 -33.31 -35.10
CA GLY A 197 -15.26 -33.97 -34.72
C GLY A 197 -15.34 -34.60 -33.33
N GLY A 198 -14.30 -35.34 -32.93
CA GLY A 198 -14.29 -36.10 -31.68
C GLY A 198 -15.35 -37.23 -31.60
N LYS A 199 -15.47 -37.84 -30.42
CA LYS A 199 -16.47 -38.87 -30.11
C LYS A 199 -16.86 -38.83 -28.63
N ARG A 200 -18.15 -38.69 -28.33
CA ARG A 200 -18.72 -38.87 -26.98
C ARG A 200 -18.83 -40.36 -26.64
N ASN A 201 -18.51 -40.73 -25.40
CA ASN A 201 -18.66 -42.09 -24.89
C ASN A 201 -20.02 -42.25 -24.19
N GLU A 202 -20.83 -43.21 -24.65
CA GLU A 202 -22.19 -43.48 -24.19
C GLU A 202 -22.27 -43.91 -22.71
N ASN A 203 -21.18 -44.44 -22.14
CA ASN A 203 -21.19 -45.01 -20.78
C ASN A 203 -20.75 -44.03 -19.67
N ASN A 204 -20.02 -42.96 -19.99
CA ASN A 204 -19.46 -42.04 -18.99
C ASN A 204 -19.46 -40.56 -19.42
N ASN A 205 -20.11 -40.20 -20.54
CA ASN A 205 -20.18 -38.85 -21.09
C ASN A 205 -18.83 -38.17 -21.45
N GLY A 206 -17.70 -38.86 -21.34
CA GLY A 206 -16.40 -38.32 -21.75
C GLY A 206 -16.31 -38.07 -23.26
N LEU A 207 -15.70 -36.95 -23.64
CA LEU A 207 -15.47 -36.54 -25.03
C LEU A 207 -14.04 -36.87 -25.46
N GLU A 208 -13.85 -37.94 -26.24
CA GLU A 208 -12.58 -38.25 -26.90
C GLU A 208 -12.35 -37.22 -28.03
N LEU A 209 -11.28 -36.41 -27.95
CA LEU A 209 -11.02 -35.39 -28.98
C LEU A 209 -10.39 -36.01 -30.23
N ALA A 210 -10.81 -35.52 -31.40
CA ALA A 210 -10.08 -35.66 -32.66
C ALA A 210 -9.17 -34.45 -32.91
N GLN A 211 -8.32 -34.55 -33.93
CA GLN A 211 -7.36 -33.51 -34.38
C GLN A 211 -7.94 -32.09 -34.36
N ASN A 212 -9.17 -31.92 -34.84
CA ASN A 212 -9.98 -30.74 -34.64
C ASN A 212 -11.33 -31.21 -34.08
N THR A 213 -11.77 -30.62 -32.98
CA THR A 213 -13.06 -30.92 -32.33
C THR A 213 -13.74 -29.63 -31.94
N VAL A 214 -14.98 -29.42 -32.38
CA VAL A 214 -15.79 -28.24 -32.04
C VAL A 214 -16.99 -28.69 -31.23
N VAL A 215 -17.14 -28.13 -30.04
CA VAL A 215 -18.32 -28.28 -29.19
C VAL A 215 -19.08 -26.96 -29.22
N LYS A 216 -20.37 -26.96 -29.56
CA LYS A 216 -21.25 -25.81 -29.41
C LYS A 216 -22.33 -26.15 -28.39
N THR A 217 -22.29 -25.48 -27.24
CA THR A 217 -23.25 -25.68 -26.15
C THR A 217 -24.17 -24.47 -26.10
N TYR A 218 -25.44 -24.66 -26.40
CA TYR A 218 -26.49 -23.64 -26.30
C TYR A 218 -27.23 -23.84 -24.98
N PHE A 219 -27.37 -22.76 -24.21
CA PHE A 219 -27.96 -22.80 -22.88
C PHE A 219 -29.45 -22.50 -22.93
N ASN A 220 -30.20 -23.02 -21.97
CA ASN A 220 -31.57 -22.58 -21.73
C ASN A 220 -31.55 -21.10 -21.28
N PRO A 221 -32.62 -20.31 -21.55
CA PRO A 221 -32.72 -18.95 -21.04
C PRO A 221 -32.61 -18.93 -19.51
N VAL A 222 -32.03 -17.85 -18.96
CA VAL A 222 -32.05 -17.60 -17.51
C VAL A 222 -33.52 -17.65 -17.04
N PRO A 223 -33.86 -18.41 -15.98
CA PRO A 223 -35.24 -18.52 -15.50
C PRO A 223 -35.84 -17.14 -15.18
N ALA A 224 -37.10 -16.91 -15.54
CA ALA A 224 -37.74 -15.60 -15.38
C ALA A 224 -38.00 -15.23 -13.90
N ASP A 225 -37.97 -16.23 -13.02
CA ASP A 225 -38.03 -16.15 -11.57
C ASP A 225 -36.64 -16.17 -10.90
N TRP A 226 -35.56 -16.32 -11.67
CA TRP A 226 -34.21 -16.17 -11.13
C TRP A 226 -33.98 -14.72 -10.72
N ALA A 227 -33.76 -14.53 -9.43
CA ALA A 227 -33.14 -13.34 -8.87
C ALA A 227 -31.68 -13.64 -8.55
N PRO A 228 -30.77 -12.65 -8.60
CA PRO A 228 -29.48 -12.79 -7.95
C PRO A 228 -29.70 -13.16 -6.47
N PRO A 229 -28.78 -13.92 -5.84
CA PRO A 229 -28.80 -14.13 -4.40
C PRO A 229 -28.94 -12.76 -3.71
N LYS A 230 -29.96 -12.63 -2.84
CA LYS A 230 -30.05 -11.46 -1.99
C LYS A 230 -28.97 -11.60 -0.92
N GLU A 231 -27.95 -10.77 -1.01
CA GLU A 231 -27.14 -10.44 0.16
C GLU A 231 -28.08 -9.85 1.23
N ASP A 232 -27.89 -10.27 2.48
CA ASP A 232 -28.71 -9.80 3.59
C ASP A 232 -28.21 -8.42 4.06
N ASP A 233 -28.35 -7.42 3.18
CA ASP A 233 -27.92 -6.03 3.39
C ASP A 233 -28.71 -5.29 4.50
N MET A 234 -29.54 -5.98 5.27
CA MET A 234 -30.47 -5.39 6.25
C MET A 234 -29.93 -5.45 7.68
N GLY A 235 -29.18 -4.42 8.08
CA GLY A 235 -28.75 -4.22 9.46
C GLY A 235 -27.38 -3.56 9.55
N MET A 236 -27.08 -2.91 10.68
CA MET A 236 -25.81 -2.19 10.84
C MET A 236 -24.59 -3.12 10.79
N ILE A 237 -24.73 -4.37 11.23
CA ILE A 237 -23.68 -5.40 11.12
C ILE A 237 -23.40 -5.71 9.65
N ALA A 238 -24.41 -6.09 8.85
CA ALA A 238 -24.22 -6.43 7.44
C ALA A 238 -23.68 -5.26 6.60
N VAL A 239 -24.26 -4.06 6.77
CA VAL A 239 -23.78 -2.84 6.11
C VAL A 239 -22.35 -2.50 6.57
N GLY A 240 -22.06 -2.66 7.85
CA GLY A 240 -20.74 -2.43 8.44
C GLY A 240 -19.67 -3.36 7.90
N THR A 241 -19.94 -4.68 7.85
CA THR A 241 -19.06 -5.69 7.25
C THR A 241 -18.72 -5.30 5.82
N LYS A 242 -19.74 -5.01 5.00
CA LYS A 242 -19.60 -4.67 3.59
C LYS A 242 -18.75 -3.41 3.37
N ILE A 243 -18.90 -2.39 4.21
CA ILE A 243 -18.06 -1.18 4.13
C ILE A 243 -16.62 -1.49 4.58
N VAL A 244 -16.41 -2.25 5.66
CA VAL A 244 -15.06 -2.63 6.13
C VAL A 244 -14.31 -3.46 5.09
N GLU A 245 -14.99 -4.43 4.47
CA GLU A 245 -14.40 -5.29 3.42
C GLU A 245 -14.12 -4.51 2.12
N SER A 246 -15.00 -3.58 1.74
CA SER A 246 -14.81 -2.73 0.55
C SER A 246 -13.90 -1.51 0.76
N SER A 247 -13.42 -1.28 1.99
CA SER A 247 -12.47 -0.22 2.34
C SER A 247 -11.02 -0.70 2.33
N ASP A 248 -10.09 0.23 2.58
CA ASP A 248 -8.67 -0.02 2.78
C ASP A 248 -8.29 -0.41 4.23
N CYS A 249 -9.26 -0.52 5.15
CA CYS A 249 -9.03 -0.88 6.56
C CYS A 249 -8.28 -2.22 6.73
N SER A 250 -8.55 -3.18 5.86
CA SER A 250 -7.91 -4.49 5.78
C SER A 250 -6.42 -4.45 5.44
N ALA A 251 -5.88 -3.32 4.93
CA ALA A 251 -4.44 -3.08 4.77
C ALA A 251 -3.70 -2.99 6.11
N CYS A 252 -4.45 -2.65 7.16
CA CYS A 252 -3.94 -2.35 8.48
C CYS A 252 -4.51 -3.26 9.57
N HIS A 253 -5.69 -3.86 9.38
CA HIS A 253 -6.39 -4.64 10.39
C HIS A 253 -6.83 -6.01 9.84
N LEU A 254 -6.68 -7.06 10.64
CA LEU A 254 -7.27 -8.38 10.38
C LEU A 254 -8.33 -8.67 11.46
N GLN A 255 -9.18 -9.67 11.23
CA GLN A 255 -10.28 -9.95 12.16
C GLN A 255 -9.79 -10.43 13.54
N ASN A 256 -8.83 -11.37 13.56
CA ASN A 256 -8.41 -12.09 14.78
C ASN A 256 -6.88 -12.02 15.02
N GLU A 257 -6.18 -11.12 14.33
CA GLU A 257 -4.72 -10.99 14.38
C GLU A 257 -4.32 -9.52 14.21
N ASN A 258 -3.29 -9.08 14.93
CA ASN A 258 -2.76 -7.73 14.76
C ASN A 258 -1.99 -7.67 13.43
N LEU A 259 -2.28 -6.68 12.60
CA LEU A 259 -1.48 -6.35 11.41
C LEU A 259 -0.79 -5.01 11.68
N VAL A 260 -1.02 -3.95 10.92
CA VAL A 260 -0.46 -2.60 11.22
C VAL A 260 -1.10 -1.99 12.47
N GLY A 261 -2.41 -2.19 12.60
CA GLY A 261 -3.23 -1.87 13.75
C GLY A 261 -3.75 -3.15 14.44
N PRO A 262 -4.48 -2.98 15.56
CA PRO A 262 -5.01 -4.09 16.33
C PRO A 262 -6.05 -4.90 15.56
N ALA A 263 -6.17 -6.19 15.89
CA ALA A 263 -7.23 -7.06 15.40
C ALA A 263 -8.63 -6.49 15.71
N TYR A 264 -9.61 -6.70 14.81
CA TYR A 264 -10.99 -6.25 15.06
C TYR A 264 -11.61 -6.89 16.31
N ASP A 265 -11.35 -8.17 16.56
CA ASP A 265 -11.81 -8.86 17.79
C ASP A 265 -11.17 -8.26 19.06
N SER A 266 -9.95 -7.75 18.97
CA SER A 266 -9.23 -7.12 20.06
C SER A 266 -9.73 -5.70 20.32
N ILE A 267 -10.17 -4.98 19.27
CA ILE A 267 -10.95 -3.75 19.42
C ILE A 267 -12.28 -4.07 20.14
N ALA A 268 -13.01 -5.09 19.68
CA ALA A 268 -14.29 -5.50 20.27
C ALA A 268 -14.15 -5.82 21.77
N LYS A 269 -13.16 -6.64 22.16
CA LYS A 269 -12.85 -7.00 23.56
C LYS A 269 -12.45 -5.83 24.45
N ARG A 270 -12.00 -4.70 23.88
CA ARG A 270 -11.51 -3.54 24.63
C ARG A 270 -12.60 -2.48 24.86
N TYR A 271 -13.55 -2.35 23.95
CA TYR A 271 -14.55 -1.29 23.97
C TYR A 271 -15.96 -1.89 24.14
N PRO A 272 -16.76 -1.45 25.13
CA PRO A 272 -18.09 -2.01 25.35
C PRO A 272 -19.01 -1.73 24.15
N PHE A 273 -19.81 -2.72 23.75
CA PHE A 273 -20.70 -2.61 22.59
C PHE A 273 -21.88 -1.67 22.85
N ASN A 274 -21.64 -0.37 22.74
CA ASN A 274 -22.62 0.70 22.99
C ASN A 274 -22.41 1.91 22.08
N TRP A 275 -23.42 2.77 21.98
CA TRP A 275 -23.40 3.93 21.07
C TRP A 275 -22.27 4.92 21.31
N ALA A 276 -21.80 5.09 22.56
CA ALA A 276 -20.66 5.95 22.86
C ALA A 276 -19.35 5.40 22.26
N SER A 277 -19.10 4.09 22.41
CA SER A 277 -17.94 3.44 21.79
C SER A 277 -18.07 3.38 20.27
N ILE A 278 -19.28 3.20 19.74
CA ILE A 278 -19.57 3.25 18.30
C ILE A 278 -19.20 4.62 17.72
N ASP A 279 -19.67 5.70 18.35
CA ASP A 279 -19.40 7.07 17.90
C ASP A 279 -17.90 7.44 18.03
N ALA A 280 -17.26 7.12 19.16
CA ALA A 280 -15.85 7.44 19.39
C ALA A 280 -14.91 6.72 18.41
N LEU A 281 -15.16 5.44 18.10
CA LEU A 281 -14.37 4.69 17.12
C LEU A 281 -14.74 5.06 15.67
N ALA A 282 -15.99 5.43 15.37
CA ALA A 282 -16.36 5.98 14.07
C ALA A 282 -15.62 7.29 13.76
N ASP A 283 -15.50 8.18 14.75
CA ASP A 283 -14.70 9.39 14.61
C ASP A 283 -13.19 9.07 14.55
N LYS A 284 -12.72 8.01 15.24
CA LYS A 284 -11.34 7.49 15.08
C LYS A 284 -11.06 6.99 13.66
N ILE A 285 -12.01 6.34 12.99
CA ILE A 285 -11.89 5.94 11.58
C ILE A 285 -11.72 7.17 10.68
N ARG A 286 -12.59 8.17 10.86
CA ARG A 286 -12.59 9.40 10.04
C ARG A 286 -11.37 10.29 10.25
N LEU A 287 -10.94 10.47 11.49
CA LEU A 287 -9.90 11.43 11.89
C LEU A 287 -8.52 10.79 12.10
N GLY A 288 -8.45 9.46 12.24
CA GLY A 288 -7.22 8.72 12.47
C GLY A 288 -6.59 8.93 13.86
N GLY A 289 -5.27 8.82 13.92
CA GLY A 289 -4.43 9.20 15.06
C GLY A 289 -3.75 8.03 15.78
N THR A 290 -3.07 8.36 16.87
CA THR A 290 -2.08 7.52 17.58
C THR A 290 -2.53 7.13 18.99
N GLY A 291 -1.66 6.43 19.74
CA GLY A 291 -1.66 6.38 21.20
C GLY A 291 -2.43 5.23 21.82
N ASN A 292 -3.67 4.98 21.37
CA ASN A 292 -4.54 3.98 22.01
C ASN A 292 -3.96 2.56 21.96
N TRP A 293 -3.26 2.20 20.89
CA TRP A 293 -2.75 0.86 20.61
C TRP A 293 -1.24 0.84 20.30
N GLY A 294 -0.52 1.87 20.75
CA GLY A 294 0.91 2.06 20.48
C GLY A 294 1.22 3.37 19.76
N ALA A 295 2.48 3.52 19.35
CA ALA A 295 2.99 4.75 18.74
C ALA A 295 2.63 4.92 17.25
N ILE A 296 2.18 3.85 16.58
CA ILE A 296 1.93 3.84 15.15
C ILE A 296 0.62 4.58 14.82
N PRO A 297 0.63 5.58 13.93
CA PRO A 297 -0.56 6.33 13.56
C PRO A 297 -1.49 5.50 12.66
N MET A 298 -2.78 5.54 12.96
CA MET A 298 -3.84 5.19 12.03
C MET A 298 -4.10 6.39 11.11
N SER A 299 -4.11 6.18 9.80
CA SER A 299 -4.45 7.22 8.81
C SER A 299 -5.91 7.67 8.94
N ALA A 300 -6.18 8.92 8.58
CA ALA A 300 -7.54 9.47 8.54
C ALA A 300 -8.29 9.03 7.27
N HIS A 301 -9.59 8.74 7.40
CA HIS A 301 -10.49 8.40 6.28
C HIS A 301 -11.60 9.46 6.17
N PRO A 302 -11.28 10.70 5.76
CA PRO A 302 -12.24 11.82 5.77
C PRO A 302 -13.42 11.63 4.81
N ASP A 303 -13.22 10.83 3.76
CA ASP A 303 -14.20 10.52 2.71
C ASP A 303 -15.30 9.54 3.17
N ILE A 304 -15.07 8.75 4.23
CA ILE A 304 -16.07 7.86 4.84
C ILE A 304 -17.01 8.70 5.70
N SER A 305 -18.32 8.73 5.44
CA SER A 305 -19.25 9.52 6.26
C SER A 305 -19.35 8.98 7.69
N ARG A 306 -19.76 9.83 8.64
CA ARG A 306 -19.91 9.41 10.06
C ARG A 306 -20.92 8.26 10.20
N SER A 307 -21.96 8.22 9.37
CA SER A 307 -22.93 7.12 9.35
C SER A 307 -22.34 5.80 8.85
N GLU A 308 -21.47 5.85 7.84
CA GLU A 308 -20.76 4.67 7.34
C GLU A 308 -19.76 4.15 8.38
N ALA A 309 -18.95 5.04 8.96
CA ALA A 309 -18.02 4.70 10.03
C ALA A 309 -18.72 4.16 11.29
N GLN A 310 -19.95 4.62 11.60
CA GLN A 310 -20.79 4.05 12.65
C GLN A 310 -21.22 2.61 12.32
N ASN A 311 -21.64 2.32 11.09
CA ASN A 311 -21.95 0.94 10.67
C ASN A 311 -20.71 0.04 10.76
N MET A 312 -19.56 0.49 10.22
CA MET A 312 -18.28 -0.24 10.29
C MET A 312 -17.93 -0.59 11.75
N THR A 313 -18.08 0.37 12.65
CA THR A 313 -17.77 0.19 14.07
C THR A 313 -18.79 -0.71 14.78
N PHE A 314 -20.07 -0.60 14.45
CA PHE A 314 -21.12 -1.49 14.96
C PHE A 314 -20.83 -2.95 14.60
N TYR A 315 -20.38 -3.21 13.36
CA TYR A 315 -19.86 -4.52 12.96
C TYR A 315 -18.64 -4.93 13.80
N ILE A 316 -17.60 -4.09 13.88
CA ILE A 316 -16.36 -4.41 14.62
C ILE A 316 -16.67 -4.79 16.07
N LEU A 317 -17.49 -4.02 16.78
CA LEU A 317 -17.83 -4.28 18.18
C LEU A 317 -18.74 -5.51 18.37
N SER A 318 -19.52 -5.91 17.35
CA SER A 318 -20.32 -7.15 17.40
C SER A 318 -19.48 -8.43 17.47
N LEU A 319 -18.18 -8.38 17.14
CA LEU A 319 -17.29 -9.54 17.09
C LEU A 319 -16.96 -10.15 18.47
N ASP A 320 -17.20 -9.44 19.58
CA ASP A 320 -17.05 -10.00 20.94
C ASP A 320 -18.26 -10.86 21.38
N GLY A 321 -19.37 -10.79 20.63
CA GLY A 321 -20.59 -11.56 20.91
C GLY A 321 -21.49 -10.97 22.00
N GLU A 322 -21.21 -9.75 22.46
CA GLU A 322 -22.11 -8.98 23.34
C GLU A 322 -23.43 -8.61 22.61
N PRO A 323 -24.55 -8.43 23.34
CA PRO A 323 -25.83 -8.06 22.73
C PRO A 323 -25.80 -6.68 22.06
N GLU A 324 -26.50 -6.54 20.92
CA GLU A 324 -26.64 -5.26 20.24
C GLU A 324 -27.24 -4.17 21.15
N PRO A 325 -26.71 -2.92 21.11
CA PRO A 325 -27.25 -1.82 21.90
C PRO A 325 -28.64 -1.42 21.41
N GLN A 326 -29.56 -1.18 22.36
CA GLN A 326 -30.89 -0.63 22.07
C GLN A 326 -30.81 0.82 21.53
N GLU A 327 -31.96 1.37 21.10
CA GLU A 327 -32.07 2.59 20.30
C GLU A 327 -31.15 3.75 20.74
N ARG A 328 -30.59 4.44 19.73
CA ARG A 328 -29.56 5.49 19.86
C ARG A 328 -29.99 6.64 20.77
N VAL A 329 -29.43 6.69 21.98
CA VAL A 329 -29.70 7.74 22.96
C VAL A 329 -28.84 8.98 22.65
N VAL A 330 -29.51 10.05 22.18
CA VAL A 330 -29.01 11.42 21.97
C VAL A 330 -27.86 11.57 20.96
N ASP A 331 -28.17 12.10 19.78
CA ASP A 331 -27.17 12.61 18.82
C ASP A 331 -26.58 13.96 19.31
N ILE A 332 -25.29 13.95 19.68
CA ILE A 332 -24.54 15.16 20.07
C ILE A 332 -24.41 16.17 18.91
N ALA A 333 -24.35 15.68 17.66
CA ALA A 333 -24.12 16.52 16.50
C ALA A 333 -25.39 17.25 16.02
N LEU A 334 -26.58 16.66 16.18
CA LEU A 334 -27.85 17.17 15.63
C LEU A 334 -27.77 17.48 14.12
N ASN A 335 -26.96 16.73 13.36
CA ASN A 335 -26.55 17.05 11.98
C ASN A 335 -25.96 18.47 11.77
N THR A 336 -25.42 19.08 12.82
CA THR A 336 -24.72 20.38 12.79
C THR A 336 -23.20 20.14 12.76
N PRO A 337 -22.43 20.78 11.85
CA PRO A 337 -20.96 20.69 11.85
C PRO A 337 -20.33 21.42 13.05
N ASP A 338 -19.09 21.08 13.38
CA ASP A 338 -18.30 21.76 14.42
C ASP A 338 -18.23 23.28 14.20
N ILE A 339 -18.44 24.04 15.27
CA ILE A 339 -18.37 25.50 15.26
C ILE A 339 -17.00 25.94 15.78
N THR A 340 -16.03 25.93 14.88
CA THR A 340 -14.61 26.18 15.16
C THR A 340 -14.31 27.63 15.57
N PHE A 341 -13.31 27.84 16.43
CA PHE A 341 -12.77 29.17 16.75
C PHE A 341 -11.26 29.10 17.04
N ALA A 342 -10.56 30.21 16.83
CA ALA A 342 -9.13 30.29 17.12
C ALA A 342 -8.85 30.50 18.62
N LEU A 343 -7.76 29.90 19.09
CA LEU A 343 -7.13 30.19 20.38
C LEU A 343 -5.72 30.72 20.15
N ASP A 344 -5.36 31.80 20.83
CA ASP A 344 -4.07 32.46 20.67
C ASP A 344 -3.63 33.16 21.99
N ASN A 345 -2.53 33.91 21.91
CA ASN A 345 -1.92 34.61 23.03
C ASN A 345 -2.18 36.13 23.05
N GLU A 346 -3.19 36.64 22.33
CA GLU A 346 -3.52 38.07 22.33
C GLU A 346 -4.13 38.55 23.66
N ASP A 347 -3.76 39.75 24.11
CA ASP A 347 -4.29 40.36 25.33
C ASP A 347 -5.60 41.12 25.09
N ARG A 348 -6.73 40.41 25.18
CA ARG A 348 -8.07 40.95 24.89
C ARG A 348 -8.71 41.77 26.03
N ARG A 349 -7.95 42.13 27.07
CA ARG A 349 -8.44 42.89 28.24
C ARG A 349 -8.55 44.42 28.02
N GLY A 350 -8.04 44.92 26.89
CA GLY A 350 -7.75 46.35 26.65
C GLY A 350 -8.89 47.27 26.18
N GLY A 351 -10.17 46.90 26.31
CA GLY A 351 -11.32 47.67 25.79
C GLY A 351 -12.42 47.98 26.81
N ASP A 352 -13.52 48.61 26.38
CA ASP A 352 -14.62 49.03 27.26
C ASP A 352 -15.43 47.83 27.79
N LYS A 353 -15.48 47.69 29.12
CA LYS A 353 -16.23 46.67 29.85
C LYS A 353 -17.75 46.83 29.75
N LYS A 354 -18.25 47.95 29.22
CA LYS A 354 -19.68 48.20 29.01
C LYS A 354 -20.17 47.79 27.62
N GLU A 355 -19.28 47.75 26.63
CA GLU A 355 -19.62 47.31 25.28
C GLU A 355 -19.82 45.79 25.26
N LYS A 356 -20.81 45.32 24.48
CA LYS A 356 -21.13 43.89 24.34
C LYS A 356 -20.81 43.48 22.90
N GLN A 357 -19.74 42.71 22.74
CA GLN A 357 -19.23 42.22 21.46
C GLN A 357 -19.77 40.80 21.20
N THR A 358 -19.92 40.39 19.94
CA THR A 358 -20.48 39.09 19.58
C THR A 358 -19.57 37.91 19.93
N GLY A 359 -20.16 36.75 20.20
CA GLY A 359 -19.47 35.52 20.60
C GLY A 359 -19.19 35.44 22.10
N ALA A 360 -18.91 34.24 22.59
CA ALA A 360 -18.48 33.95 23.95
C ALA A 360 -16.96 34.10 24.09
N ALA A 361 -16.48 34.71 25.18
CA ALA A 361 -15.06 34.72 25.48
C ALA A 361 -14.63 33.35 26.01
N VAL A 362 -13.50 32.83 25.52
CA VAL A 362 -12.97 31.52 25.88
C VAL A 362 -11.58 31.66 26.48
N SER A 363 -11.30 30.97 27.58
CA SER A 363 -9.97 30.89 28.20
C SER A 363 -9.58 29.43 28.40
N LEU A 364 -8.41 29.03 27.89
CA LEU A 364 -7.89 27.66 28.02
C LEU A 364 -6.73 27.61 29.04
N TYR A 365 -6.79 26.61 29.90
CA TYR A 365 -5.85 26.34 30.98
C TYR A 365 -5.27 24.93 30.78
N LEU A 366 -3.99 24.74 31.10
CA LEU A 366 -3.43 23.40 31.28
C LEU A 366 -3.77 22.92 32.69
N VAL A 367 -4.18 21.66 32.83
CA VAL A 367 -4.37 21.03 34.14
C VAL A 367 -2.99 20.78 34.74
N ASN A 368 -2.77 21.26 35.95
CA ASN A 368 -1.50 21.11 36.68
C ASN A 368 -1.57 19.92 37.67
N ASP A 369 -0.40 19.45 38.09
CA ASP A 369 -0.24 18.30 39.01
C ASP A 369 -0.92 18.45 40.40
N SER A 370 -1.60 19.57 40.70
CA SER A 370 -2.38 19.72 41.94
C SER A 370 -3.74 19.04 41.89
N GLY A 371 -4.27 18.72 40.70
CA GLY A 371 -5.61 18.13 40.55
C GLY A 371 -6.76 19.10 40.88
N ASP A 372 -6.48 20.40 40.96
CA ASP A 372 -7.52 21.42 41.10
C ASP A 372 -8.36 21.50 39.82
N LEU A 373 -9.68 21.68 39.96
CA LEU A 373 -10.61 21.80 38.82
C LEU A 373 -11.61 22.95 39.04
N TYR A 374 -12.34 23.33 37.99
CA TYR A 374 -13.42 24.32 38.02
C TYR A 374 -13.03 25.67 38.68
N GLU A 375 -13.76 26.08 39.72
CA GLU A 375 -13.47 27.32 40.44
C GLU A 375 -12.13 27.30 41.18
N ASP A 376 -11.63 26.14 41.59
CA ASP A 376 -10.39 26.05 42.38
C ASP A 376 -9.15 26.12 41.47
N LEU A 377 -9.19 25.46 40.30
CA LEU A 377 -8.20 25.66 39.24
C LEU A 377 -8.11 27.14 38.84
N THR A 378 -9.26 27.76 38.56
CA THR A 378 -9.31 29.15 38.09
C THR A 378 -9.06 30.20 39.20
N LYS A 379 -8.96 29.80 40.48
CA LYS A 379 -8.39 30.62 41.57
C LYS A 379 -6.87 30.49 41.65
N ASN A 380 -6.34 29.29 41.40
CA ASN A 380 -4.95 28.93 41.65
C ASN A 380 -4.02 29.18 40.44
N THR A 381 -4.54 29.18 39.21
CA THR A 381 -3.76 29.42 37.99
C THR A 381 -4.45 30.40 37.02
N LEU A 382 -3.74 30.74 35.95
CA LEU A 382 -4.16 31.65 34.88
C LEU A 382 -4.16 30.90 33.54
N PRO A 383 -5.01 31.29 32.55
CA PRO A 383 -5.06 30.60 31.26
C PRO A 383 -3.79 30.82 30.45
N ILE A 384 -3.47 29.89 29.54
CA ILE A 384 -2.33 29.99 28.61
C ILE A 384 -2.72 30.58 27.26
N LEU A 385 -3.98 30.39 26.83
CA LEU A 385 -4.54 30.88 25.57
C LEU A 385 -5.94 31.44 25.82
N ASN A 386 -6.39 32.35 24.95
CA ASN A 386 -7.79 32.79 24.92
C ASN A 386 -8.28 32.98 23.47
N GLY A 387 -9.60 33.11 23.31
CA GLY A 387 -10.25 33.30 22.01
C GLY A 387 -11.71 33.72 22.12
N ILE A 388 -12.41 33.78 20.99
CA ILE A 388 -13.83 34.14 20.92
C ILE A 388 -14.56 33.04 20.14
N ALA A 389 -15.43 32.29 20.82
CA ALA A 389 -16.27 31.27 20.20
C ALA A 389 -17.58 31.89 19.70
N PRO A 390 -17.97 31.73 18.43
CA PRO A 390 -19.27 32.21 17.97
C PRO A 390 -20.42 31.44 18.64
N ALA A 391 -20.31 30.12 18.78
CA ALA A 391 -21.17 29.29 19.61
C ALA A 391 -20.38 28.15 20.29
N ILE A 392 -21.01 27.41 21.20
CA ILE A 392 -20.37 26.32 21.97
C ILE A 392 -20.86 24.98 21.43
N HIS A 393 -20.26 24.52 20.33
CA HIS A 393 -20.57 23.25 19.69
C HIS A 393 -19.33 22.68 19.02
N LEU A 394 -18.72 21.72 19.72
CA LEU A 394 -17.52 20.98 19.39
C LEU A 394 -17.83 19.48 19.58
N PRO A 395 -18.77 18.88 18.82
CA PRO A 395 -19.12 17.47 18.96
C PRO A 395 -17.96 16.52 18.63
N THR A 396 -16.93 16.96 17.91
CA THR A 396 -15.76 16.12 17.56
C THR A 396 -14.46 16.53 18.24
N SER A 397 -13.61 15.53 18.49
CA SER A 397 -12.24 15.75 18.97
C SER A 397 -11.32 16.28 17.87
N GLY A 398 -10.51 17.29 18.17
CA GLY A 398 -9.47 17.82 17.26
C GLY A 398 -9.70 19.25 16.74
N VAL A 399 -10.86 19.85 17.00
CA VAL A 399 -11.20 21.24 16.60
C VAL A 399 -10.26 22.32 17.19
N LEU A 400 -9.56 22.02 18.30
CA LEU A 400 -8.71 22.98 19.04
C LEU A 400 -7.21 22.90 18.68
N GLY A 401 -6.83 22.12 17.66
CA GLY A 401 -5.45 22.02 17.16
C GLY A 401 -4.56 21.04 17.96
N GLU A 402 -3.25 21.28 17.99
CA GLU A 402 -2.20 20.39 18.52
C GLU A 402 -2.24 20.12 20.05
N ILE A 403 -3.29 20.52 20.75
CA ILE A 403 -3.41 20.36 22.21
C ILE A 403 -3.82 18.91 22.53
N THR A 404 -2.83 18.10 22.87
CA THR A 404 -2.98 16.67 23.22
C THR A 404 -2.82 16.37 24.72
N GLU A 405 -2.68 17.42 25.54
CA GLU A 405 -2.56 17.36 27.01
C GLU A 405 -3.93 17.51 27.69
N HIS A 406 -4.04 17.11 28.97
CA HIS A 406 -5.24 17.40 29.79
C HIS A 406 -5.46 18.91 29.91
N PHE A 407 -6.63 19.38 29.49
CA PHE A 407 -6.93 20.81 29.43
C PHE A 407 -8.27 21.14 30.10
N TYR A 408 -8.43 22.42 30.40
CA TYR A 408 -9.66 22.95 30.98
C TYR A 408 -10.03 24.26 30.27
N MET A 409 -11.32 24.48 30.02
CA MET A 409 -11.85 25.64 29.30
C MET A 409 -12.92 26.37 30.11
N GLU A 410 -12.82 27.70 30.13
CA GLU A 410 -13.82 28.61 30.68
C GLU A 410 -14.43 29.42 29.54
N PHE A 411 -15.72 29.20 29.24
CA PHE A 411 -16.52 30.01 28.33
C PHE A 411 -17.37 30.99 29.16
N LYS A 412 -17.24 32.29 28.90
CA LYS A 412 -17.89 33.33 29.69
C LYS A 412 -18.49 34.43 28.82
N GLY A 413 -19.68 34.89 29.18
CA GLY A 413 -20.34 35.98 28.47
C GLY A 413 -21.80 36.15 28.87
N PHE A 414 -22.61 36.50 27.88
CA PHE A 414 -24.04 36.78 28.01
C PHE A 414 -24.82 36.10 26.89
N ILE A 415 -25.96 35.50 27.24
CA ILE A 415 -27.00 35.07 26.31
C ILE A 415 -28.04 36.18 26.23
N LYS A 416 -28.21 36.77 25.05
CA LYS A 416 -29.19 37.82 24.78
C LYS A 416 -30.56 37.21 24.47
N SER A 417 -31.61 37.70 25.14
CA SER A 417 -33.01 37.31 24.83
C SER A 417 -33.93 38.53 24.70
N ASP A 418 -34.66 38.63 23.59
CA ASP A 418 -35.56 39.77 23.31
C ASP A 418 -36.85 39.76 24.15
N LYS A 419 -37.18 38.60 24.76
CA LYS A 419 -38.33 38.37 25.64
C LYS A 419 -37.94 37.46 26.80
N LYS A 420 -38.75 37.43 27.87
CA LYS A 420 -38.64 36.39 28.88
C LYS A 420 -39.03 35.05 28.24
N ALA A 421 -38.21 34.02 28.38
CA ALA A 421 -38.42 32.70 27.77
C ALA A 421 -37.97 31.58 28.70
N ASN A 422 -38.76 30.51 28.77
CA ASN A 422 -38.32 29.25 29.37
C ASN A 422 -37.57 28.47 28.28
N LYS A 423 -36.42 27.89 28.62
CA LYS A 423 -35.63 27.03 27.75
C LYS A 423 -35.19 25.80 28.53
N THR A 424 -35.34 24.62 27.94
CA THR A 424 -34.64 23.43 28.41
C THR A 424 -33.24 23.49 27.82
N PHE A 425 -32.24 23.86 28.61
CA PHE A 425 -30.85 23.75 28.23
C PHE A 425 -30.41 22.29 28.30
N ARG A 426 -29.53 21.89 27.39
CA ARG A 426 -28.82 20.62 27.42
C ARG A 426 -27.34 20.94 27.27
N LEU A 427 -26.54 20.47 28.23
CA LEU A 427 -25.10 20.46 28.11
C LEU A 427 -24.68 19.02 27.88
N ILE A 428 -23.95 18.79 26.78
CA ILE A 428 -23.34 17.50 26.48
C ILE A 428 -21.83 17.68 26.63
N SER A 429 -21.18 16.83 27.43
CA SER A 429 -19.72 16.83 27.54
C SER A 429 -19.14 15.42 27.72
N ASP A 430 -18.02 15.19 27.04
CA ASP A 430 -17.09 14.08 27.20
C ASP A 430 -16.03 14.54 28.22
N ASP A 431 -16.00 13.91 29.38
CA ASP A 431 -15.55 14.44 30.67
C ASP A 431 -16.30 15.69 31.16
N GLY A 432 -15.91 16.17 32.34
CA GLY A 432 -16.77 16.97 33.20
C GLY A 432 -17.06 18.40 32.72
N SER A 433 -18.30 18.85 32.92
CA SER A 433 -18.71 20.22 32.63
C SER A 433 -19.76 20.80 33.59
N VAL A 434 -19.89 22.12 33.58
CA VAL A 434 -20.83 22.87 34.44
C VAL A 434 -21.38 24.05 33.65
N LEU A 435 -22.69 24.34 33.77
CA LEU A 435 -23.30 25.58 33.29
C LEU A 435 -23.92 26.38 34.43
N LYS A 436 -23.50 27.63 34.57
CA LYS A 436 -24.14 28.64 35.42
C LYS A 436 -24.82 29.69 34.55
N LEU A 437 -26.03 30.10 34.94
CA LEU A 437 -26.83 31.15 34.31
C LEU A 437 -27.27 32.16 35.38
N ASN A 438 -27.02 33.45 35.15
CA ASN A 438 -27.28 34.55 36.08
C ASN A 438 -26.73 34.30 37.51
N GLY A 439 -25.54 33.69 37.59
CA GLY A 439 -24.86 33.34 38.85
C GLY A 439 -25.33 32.04 39.52
N SER A 440 -26.42 31.43 39.05
CA SER A 440 -26.92 30.14 39.57
C SER A 440 -26.40 29.00 38.71
N GLU A 441 -25.85 27.95 39.34
CA GLU A 441 -25.54 26.69 38.66
C GLU A 441 -26.86 26.00 38.27
N ILE A 442 -27.03 25.70 36.97
CA ILE A 442 -28.24 25.08 36.42
C ILE A 442 -27.98 23.69 35.85
N ILE A 443 -26.75 23.39 35.42
CA ILE A 443 -26.32 22.04 35.04
C ILE A 443 -25.01 21.74 35.74
N ASP A 444 -24.97 20.59 36.41
CA ASP A 444 -23.78 19.93 36.94
C ASP A 444 -23.61 18.62 36.18
N ASN A 445 -22.51 18.49 35.44
CA ASN A 445 -22.09 17.28 34.73
C ASN A 445 -20.62 17.00 35.08
N ARG A 446 -20.25 17.10 36.36
CA ARG A 446 -18.87 16.88 36.83
C ARG A 446 -18.53 15.40 36.95
N GLY A 447 -17.35 15.04 36.45
CA GLY A 447 -16.74 13.72 36.59
C GLY A 447 -15.83 13.43 35.41
N ASP A 448 -15.23 12.24 35.42
CA ASP A 448 -14.58 11.69 34.24
C ASP A 448 -15.54 10.63 33.66
N HIS A 449 -16.04 10.84 32.44
CA HIS A 449 -17.13 10.07 31.84
C HIS A 449 -17.20 10.27 30.32
N GLY A 450 -17.76 9.31 29.60
CA GLY A 450 -18.06 9.49 28.17
C GLY A 450 -19.07 10.64 27.93
N ALA A 451 -19.23 11.05 26.67
CA ALA A 451 -20.19 12.09 26.26
C ALA A 451 -21.62 11.91 26.85
N GLU A 452 -21.92 12.63 27.93
CA GLU A 452 -23.20 12.56 28.66
C GLU A 452 -24.00 13.86 28.49
N ALA A 453 -25.33 13.75 28.33
CA ALA A 453 -26.24 14.86 28.06
C ALA A 453 -27.14 15.19 29.27
N VAL A 454 -26.77 16.22 30.04
CA VAL A 454 -27.57 16.69 31.19
C VAL A 454 -28.48 17.85 30.79
N ASN A 455 -29.76 17.76 31.16
CA ASN A 455 -30.80 18.74 30.81
C ASN A 455 -31.26 19.53 32.03
N ALA A 456 -31.48 20.84 31.87
CA ALA A 456 -32.08 21.68 32.91
C ALA A 456 -33.03 22.74 32.33
N LEU A 457 -34.21 22.89 32.94
CA LEU A 457 -35.15 23.97 32.61
C LEU A 457 -34.70 25.26 33.30
N ALA A 458 -34.38 26.28 32.51
CA ALA A 458 -34.01 27.60 33.01
C ALA A 458 -34.79 28.73 32.32
N VAL A 459 -34.78 29.91 32.94
CA VAL A 459 -35.48 31.10 32.47
C VAL A 459 -34.46 32.12 31.97
N LEU A 460 -34.53 32.44 30.68
CA LEU A 460 -33.87 33.62 30.13
C LEU A 460 -34.76 34.83 30.39
N GLU A 461 -34.25 35.80 31.15
CA GLU A 461 -34.90 37.10 31.29
C GLU A 461 -34.72 37.93 30.02
N LYS A 462 -35.60 38.91 29.82
CA LYS A 462 -35.47 39.87 28.72
C LYS A 462 -34.23 40.74 28.93
N GLY A 463 -33.32 40.73 27.96
CA GLY A 463 -32.05 41.47 27.99
C GLY A 463 -30.85 40.54 27.98
N TRP A 464 -29.87 40.84 28.84
CA TRP A 464 -28.61 40.11 28.95
C TRP A 464 -28.67 39.12 30.11
N ASN A 465 -28.44 37.84 29.85
CA ASN A 465 -28.34 36.80 30.87
C ASN A 465 -26.87 36.38 30.96
N GLU A 466 -26.20 36.64 32.09
CA GLU A 466 -24.79 36.22 32.26
C GLU A 466 -24.71 34.69 32.28
N PHE A 467 -23.70 34.11 31.63
CA PHE A 467 -23.43 32.69 31.71
C PHE A 467 -21.93 32.40 31.92
N LEU A 468 -21.69 31.26 32.55
CA LEU A 468 -20.37 30.66 32.72
C LEU A 468 -20.52 29.17 32.41
N LEU A 469 -19.83 28.69 31.38
CA LEU A 469 -19.67 27.28 31.09
C LEU A 469 -18.22 26.88 31.35
N GLN A 470 -18.05 25.82 32.11
CA GLN A 470 -16.75 25.26 32.50
C GLN A 470 -16.65 23.84 31.95
N PHE A 471 -15.52 23.48 31.36
CA PHE A 471 -15.29 22.18 30.73
C PHE A 471 -13.89 21.65 31.05
N GLN A 472 -13.79 20.37 31.38
CA GLN A 472 -12.58 19.62 31.71
C GLN A 472 -12.40 18.51 30.68
N GLN A 473 -11.17 18.31 30.20
CA GLN A 473 -10.77 17.15 29.41
C GLN A 473 -9.72 16.32 30.18
N GLY A 474 -10.14 15.14 30.67
CA GLY A 474 -9.37 14.14 31.40
C GLY A 474 -8.63 13.14 30.50
N GLY A 475 -8.81 13.18 29.18
CA GLY A 475 -7.87 12.64 28.20
C GLY A 475 -8.51 11.84 27.05
N GLY A 476 -7.82 11.79 25.90
CA GLY A 476 -8.32 11.10 24.71
C GLY A 476 -9.11 12.03 23.79
N GLY A 477 -10.23 11.55 23.23
CA GLY A 477 -11.18 12.39 22.50
C GLY A 477 -11.95 13.30 23.46
N TYR A 478 -12.48 14.41 22.95
CA TYR A 478 -13.41 15.27 23.68
C TYR A 478 -14.61 15.60 22.79
N GLY A 479 -15.74 15.89 23.42
CA GLY A 479 -16.94 16.45 22.80
C GLY A 479 -17.58 17.44 23.77
N LEU A 480 -18.04 18.59 23.27
CA LEU A 480 -18.72 19.61 24.08
C LEU A 480 -19.81 20.30 23.25
N SER A 481 -21.06 20.27 23.70
CA SER A 481 -22.15 20.97 23.02
C SER A 481 -23.15 21.58 23.99
N LEU A 482 -23.38 22.90 23.87
CA LEU A 482 -24.48 23.60 24.53
C LEU A 482 -25.65 23.73 23.56
N GLN A 483 -26.74 23.03 23.89
CA GLN A 483 -27.98 22.97 23.12
C GLN A 483 -29.14 23.53 23.97
N TRP A 484 -30.25 23.86 23.31
CA TRP A 484 -31.49 24.23 23.98
C TRP A 484 -32.73 23.76 23.22
N SER A 485 -33.87 23.77 23.92
CA SER A 485 -35.18 23.43 23.38
C SER A 485 -36.28 24.33 23.95
N ASP A 486 -37.31 24.62 23.15
CA ASP A 486 -38.54 25.32 23.56
C ASP A 486 -39.63 24.38 24.09
N ASP A 487 -39.63 23.11 23.69
CA ASP A 487 -40.61 22.08 24.08
C ASP A 487 -40.06 21.01 25.04
N GLY A 488 -38.73 20.88 25.11
CA GLY A 488 -38.03 19.85 25.89
C GLY A 488 -37.76 18.55 25.12
N GLU A 489 -38.16 18.47 23.85
CA GLU A 489 -38.03 17.29 22.98
C GLU A 489 -37.10 17.59 21.79
N GLN A 490 -37.35 18.68 21.07
CA GLN A 490 -36.56 19.09 19.91
C GLN A 490 -35.45 20.06 20.32
N PHE A 491 -34.21 19.58 20.25
CA PHE A 491 -33.03 20.37 20.60
C PHE A 491 -32.38 20.99 19.37
N THR A 492 -31.80 22.17 19.57
CA THR A 492 -30.95 22.87 18.62
C THR A 492 -29.71 23.37 19.34
N VAL A 493 -28.58 23.47 18.63
CA VAL A 493 -27.40 24.19 19.14
C VAL A 493 -27.79 25.61 19.54
N VAL A 494 -27.29 26.12 20.67
CA VAL A 494 -27.55 27.53 21.03
C VAL A 494 -26.89 28.42 19.97
N PRO A 495 -27.65 29.26 19.24
CA PRO A 495 -27.15 29.91 18.04
C PRO A 495 -26.15 31.02 18.36
N ASP A 496 -25.20 31.23 17.46
CA ASP A 496 -24.16 32.24 17.56
C ASP A 496 -24.70 33.66 17.82
N SER A 497 -25.81 34.00 17.17
CA SER A 497 -26.51 35.29 17.25
C SER A 497 -26.96 35.72 18.66
N VAL A 498 -26.99 34.82 19.64
CA VAL A 498 -27.34 35.17 21.04
C VAL A 498 -26.15 35.28 21.98
N PHE A 499 -24.95 34.84 21.57
CA PHE A 499 -23.74 34.93 22.41
C PHE A 499 -23.06 36.29 22.28
N TYR A 500 -22.75 36.87 23.44
CA TYR A 500 -21.98 38.11 23.54
C TYR A 500 -21.00 38.06 24.72
N HIS A 501 -19.95 38.87 24.69
CA HIS A 501 -19.01 39.04 25.80
C HIS A 501 -18.65 40.52 25.99
N ASP A 502 -17.89 40.82 27.03
CA ASP A 502 -17.19 42.09 27.19
C ASP A 502 -15.76 41.83 27.70
N THR A 503 -14.92 42.86 27.75
CA THR A 503 -13.50 42.73 28.08
C THR A 503 -13.21 42.33 29.54
N SER A 504 -14.23 42.28 30.41
CA SER A 504 -14.10 41.71 31.77
C SER A 504 -14.18 40.18 31.81
N ALA A 505 -14.55 39.53 30.70
CA ALA A 505 -14.53 38.07 30.59
C ALA A 505 -13.10 37.49 30.44
N PHE A 506 -12.15 38.27 29.91
CA PHE A 506 -10.77 37.83 29.68
C PHE A 506 -9.87 38.00 30.91
N ARG A 507 -9.01 37.00 31.16
CA ARG A 507 -7.99 37.01 32.22
C ARG A 507 -6.59 37.25 31.66
N LYS A 508 -5.61 37.52 32.53
CA LYS A 508 -4.20 37.64 32.11
C LYS A 508 -3.67 36.26 31.70
N LEU A 509 -2.99 36.17 30.56
CA LEU A 509 -2.36 34.91 30.14
C LEU A 509 -1.05 34.60 30.88
N LEU A 510 -0.73 33.31 31.02
CA LEU A 510 0.60 32.79 31.33
C LEU A 510 1.44 32.64 30.05
N PRO A 511 2.74 32.97 30.06
CA PRO A 511 3.64 32.61 28.97
C PRO A 511 3.80 31.10 28.86
N TYR A 512 3.48 30.54 27.68
CA TYR A 512 3.64 29.12 27.35
C TYR A 512 4.38 28.98 26.00
N VAL A 513 5.20 27.94 25.88
CA VAL A 513 5.95 27.60 24.66
C VAL A 513 5.94 26.09 24.47
N SER A 514 5.36 25.61 23.36
CA SER A 514 5.32 24.19 23.02
C SER A 514 6.73 23.60 22.78
N LYS A 515 6.91 22.32 23.13
CA LYS A 515 8.10 21.52 22.81
C LYS A 515 8.15 21.24 21.30
N ARG A 516 8.72 22.16 20.52
CA ARG A 516 8.83 22.00 19.05
C ARG A 516 9.76 20.85 18.66
N ALA A 517 9.27 19.99 17.75
CA ALA A 517 10.13 19.22 16.86
C ALA A 517 10.88 20.14 15.89
N SER A 518 12.02 19.69 15.33
CA SER A 518 12.73 20.44 14.29
C SER A 518 11.83 20.65 13.07
N THR A 519 11.87 21.83 12.46
CA THR A 519 11.12 22.14 11.23
C THR A 519 12.05 22.26 10.02
N VAL A 520 13.30 21.80 10.13
CA VAL A 520 14.33 21.91 9.08
C VAL A 520 14.38 20.59 8.31
N PRO A 521 14.06 20.56 6.99
CA PRO A 521 14.14 19.34 6.21
C PRO A 521 15.56 18.75 6.23
N GLY A 522 15.66 17.43 6.46
CA GLY A 522 16.94 16.74 6.59
C GLY A 522 17.54 16.71 8.00
N ASP A 523 16.92 17.39 8.97
CA ASP A 523 17.32 17.45 10.38
C ASP A 523 16.23 16.86 11.27
N GLN A 524 16.33 15.56 11.57
CA GLN A 524 15.29 14.75 12.25
C GLN A 524 13.93 14.74 11.54
N MET A 525 13.89 15.23 10.30
CA MET A 525 12.72 15.38 9.46
C MET A 525 13.03 14.91 8.03
N PRO A 526 12.03 14.37 7.31
CA PRO A 526 12.14 14.10 5.88
C PRO A 526 12.69 15.29 5.09
N LEU A 527 13.50 14.99 4.08
CA LEU A 527 13.81 15.95 3.03
C LEU A 527 12.53 16.26 2.24
N ASN A 528 12.46 17.46 1.67
CA ASN A 528 11.33 17.91 0.85
C ASN A 528 11.72 18.26 -0.60
N ALA A 529 12.95 17.96 -1.01
CA ALA A 529 13.50 18.34 -2.30
C ALA A 529 14.43 17.27 -2.90
N VAL A 530 14.68 17.39 -4.21
CA VAL A 530 15.64 16.58 -4.96
C VAL A 530 17.07 16.93 -4.52
N HIS A 531 17.93 15.91 -4.45
CA HIS A 531 19.33 16.07 -4.06
C HIS A 531 20.08 17.02 -5.02
N PRO A 532 20.82 18.06 -4.54
CA PRO A 532 21.35 19.12 -5.41
C PRO A 532 22.32 18.65 -6.51
N SER A 533 22.98 17.50 -6.32
CA SER A 533 23.83 16.85 -7.34
C SER A 533 23.06 16.18 -8.50
N PHE A 534 21.73 16.25 -8.52
CA PHE A 534 20.89 15.68 -9.57
C PHE A 534 19.91 16.70 -10.11
N ASP A 535 19.78 16.73 -11.43
CA ASP A 535 18.67 17.41 -12.11
C ASP A 535 17.58 16.36 -12.40
N MET A 536 16.33 16.64 -12.04
CA MET A 536 15.18 15.73 -12.21
C MET A 536 14.32 16.14 -13.41
N PHE A 537 13.87 15.15 -14.17
CA PHE A 537 12.97 15.30 -15.32
C PHE A 537 11.81 14.30 -15.20
N GLN A 538 10.67 14.64 -15.80
CA GLN A 538 9.62 13.64 -16.06
C GLN A 538 10.08 12.72 -17.19
N ALA A 539 9.87 11.42 -17.04
CA ALA A 539 10.12 10.40 -18.06
C ALA A 539 8.79 9.80 -18.58
N LYS A 540 7.73 10.62 -18.56
CA LYS A 540 6.38 10.35 -19.05
C LYS A 540 5.74 11.66 -19.55
N PRO A 541 4.81 11.62 -20.53
CA PRO A 541 3.91 12.75 -20.82
C PRO A 541 3.01 13.09 -19.61
N SER A 542 2.34 14.26 -19.63
CA SER A 542 1.41 14.66 -18.55
C SER A 542 0.30 13.62 -18.35
N GLU A 543 -0.42 13.29 -19.43
CA GLU A 543 -1.64 12.47 -19.43
C GLU A 543 -1.41 10.97 -19.15
N PHE A 544 -0.16 10.52 -19.14
CA PHE A 544 0.17 9.13 -18.83
C PHE A 544 0.40 8.98 -17.32
N HIS A 545 -0.39 8.13 -16.66
CA HIS A 545 -0.42 8.00 -15.19
C HIS A 545 -0.01 6.60 -14.68
N PRO A 546 1.19 6.08 -15.03
CA PRO A 546 1.54 4.68 -14.78
C PRO A 546 1.89 4.42 -13.30
N ARG A 547 1.20 3.47 -12.68
CA ARG A 547 1.59 2.90 -11.38
C ARG A 547 2.69 1.87 -11.62
N ILE A 548 3.95 2.22 -11.41
CA ILE A 548 5.08 1.42 -11.91
C ILE A 548 5.32 0.15 -11.08
N GLY A 549 5.09 -1.00 -11.72
CA GLY A 549 5.43 -2.33 -11.17
C GLY A 549 6.82 -2.83 -11.57
N GLY A 550 7.38 -2.35 -12.69
CA GLY A 550 8.71 -2.72 -13.19
C GLY A 550 9.20 -1.79 -14.29
N ILE A 551 10.52 -1.65 -14.42
CA ILE A 551 11.21 -0.89 -15.48
C ILE A 551 12.39 -1.72 -15.99
N ASP A 552 12.52 -1.84 -17.31
CA ASP A 552 13.76 -2.26 -17.98
C ASP A 552 13.91 -1.55 -19.34
N PHE A 553 14.97 -1.85 -20.09
CA PHE A 553 15.30 -1.15 -21.33
C PHE A 553 15.48 -2.13 -22.50
N ILE A 554 14.88 -1.80 -23.64
CA ILE A 554 15.11 -2.51 -24.92
C ILE A 554 16.41 -1.98 -25.54
N ASP A 555 16.55 -0.65 -25.55
CA ASP A 555 17.75 0.06 -26.01
C ASP A 555 17.82 1.45 -25.33
N LYS A 556 18.74 2.31 -25.79
CA LYS A 556 18.96 3.66 -25.22
C LYS A 556 17.83 4.66 -25.45
N ASP A 557 16.94 4.41 -26.39
CA ASP A 557 15.83 5.29 -26.79
C ASP A 557 14.46 4.62 -26.58
N LYS A 558 14.41 3.30 -26.32
CA LYS A 558 13.22 2.51 -25.93
C LYS A 558 13.30 1.91 -24.52
N MET A 559 12.46 2.41 -23.61
CA MET A 559 12.18 1.80 -22.29
C MET A 559 10.98 0.85 -22.40
N VAL A 560 10.95 -0.18 -21.55
CA VAL A 560 9.77 -1.03 -21.33
C VAL A 560 9.38 -1.03 -19.84
N ILE A 561 8.09 -0.89 -19.54
CA ILE A 561 7.56 -0.88 -18.16
C ILE A 561 6.37 -1.82 -18.02
N CYS A 562 6.15 -2.37 -16.82
CA CYS A 562 4.88 -2.99 -16.44
C CYS A 562 4.19 -2.19 -15.33
N THR A 563 2.85 -2.22 -15.29
CA THR A 563 2.06 -1.43 -14.35
C THR A 563 1.22 -2.26 -13.38
N TRP A 564 1.24 -1.84 -12.11
CA TRP A 564 0.42 -2.40 -11.03
C TRP A 564 -0.89 -1.59 -10.95
N ASP A 565 -1.79 -1.88 -11.88
CA ASP A 565 -3.12 -1.29 -12.00
C ASP A 565 -4.14 -2.31 -12.54
N ALA A 566 -5.42 -1.91 -12.59
CA ALA A 566 -6.54 -2.74 -13.05
C ALA A 566 -6.36 -3.43 -14.41
N SER A 567 -5.51 -2.91 -15.29
CA SER A 567 -5.26 -3.48 -16.63
C SER A 567 -4.10 -4.46 -16.65
N GLY A 568 -3.19 -4.42 -15.66
CA GLY A 568 -1.98 -5.25 -15.63
C GLY A 568 -1.18 -5.13 -16.91
N SER A 569 -0.79 -3.91 -17.29
CA SER A 569 -0.30 -3.60 -18.62
C SER A 569 1.22 -3.61 -18.75
N VAL A 570 1.69 -3.72 -19.99
CA VAL A 570 3.08 -3.47 -20.39
C VAL A 570 3.10 -2.41 -21.49
N TYR A 571 4.01 -1.45 -21.36
CA TYR A 571 4.16 -0.34 -22.30
C TYR A 571 5.60 -0.22 -22.79
N ILE A 572 5.78 0.16 -24.05
CA ILE A 572 7.02 0.71 -24.59
C ILE A 572 6.92 2.24 -24.58
N LEU A 573 7.97 2.89 -24.06
CA LEU A 573 8.14 4.34 -24.10
C LEU A 573 9.34 4.68 -25.01
N LYS A 574 9.08 5.34 -26.13
CA LYS A 574 10.13 5.80 -27.07
C LYS A 574 10.50 7.25 -26.76
N ASN A 575 11.78 7.60 -26.92
CA ASN A 575 12.35 8.91 -26.57
C ASN A 575 12.24 9.27 -25.08
N TYR A 576 12.15 8.27 -24.18
CA TYR A 576 11.99 8.44 -22.72
C TYR A 576 13.11 9.24 -22.02
N ASN A 577 14.20 9.53 -22.73
CA ASN A 577 15.39 10.28 -22.33
C ASN A 577 15.40 11.74 -22.87
N THR A 578 14.32 12.19 -23.49
CA THR A 578 14.10 13.58 -23.96
C THR A 578 14.11 14.61 -22.82
N GLU A 579 14.30 15.89 -23.15
CA GLU A 579 14.06 17.03 -22.24
C GLU A 579 12.63 17.59 -22.35
N ASP A 580 11.86 17.19 -23.36
CA ASP A 580 10.45 17.55 -23.58
C ASP A 580 9.55 16.32 -23.34
N PRO A 581 8.95 16.15 -22.15
CA PRO A 581 8.23 14.92 -21.79
C PRO A 581 7.00 14.62 -22.67
N GLU A 582 6.44 15.63 -23.33
CA GLU A 582 5.30 15.47 -24.25
C GLU A 582 5.71 14.88 -25.61
N SER A 583 7.01 14.80 -25.89
CA SER A 583 7.57 14.10 -27.07
C SER A 583 7.78 12.59 -26.87
N ILE A 584 7.46 12.05 -25.68
CA ILE A 584 7.58 10.62 -25.35
C ILE A 584 6.41 9.85 -25.95
N GLU A 585 6.69 8.94 -26.88
CA GLU A 585 5.67 8.07 -27.48
C GLU A 585 5.38 6.88 -26.55
N VAL A 586 4.14 6.75 -26.10
CA VAL A 586 3.70 5.64 -25.24
C VAL A 586 2.87 4.65 -26.05
N LYS A 587 3.25 3.37 -26.08
CA LYS A 587 2.49 2.28 -26.72
C LYS A 587 2.24 1.15 -25.73
N GLN A 588 0.97 0.82 -25.48
CA GLN A 588 0.59 -0.41 -24.77
C GLN A 588 0.85 -1.60 -25.69
N ILE A 589 1.62 -2.59 -25.22
CA ILE A 589 1.98 -3.78 -26.00
C ILE A 589 1.29 -5.05 -25.46
N ALA A 590 0.96 -5.08 -24.17
CA ALA A 590 0.27 -6.17 -23.50
C ALA A 590 -0.62 -5.66 -22.37
N LYS A 591 -1.62 -6.46 -22.00
CA LYS A 591 -2.54 -6.24 -20.88
C LYS A 591 -3.13 -7.56 -20.37
N GLY A 592 -3.82 -7.55 -19.24
CA GLY A 592 -4.44 -8.72 -18.62
C GLY A 592 -3.50 -9.53 -17.72
N LEU A 593 -2.39 -8.95 -17.26
CA LEU A 593 -1.44 -9.59 -16.34
C LEU A 593 -1.91 -9.46 -14.87
N ALA A 594 -1.70 -10.50 -14.07
CA ALA A 594 -2.08 -10.52 -12.66
C ALA A 594 -1.01 -9.86 -11.77
N GLU A 595 -1.21 -8.57 -11.45
CA GLU A 595 -0.33 -7.78 -10.58
C GLU A 595 1.16 -7.84 -11.00
N PRO A 596 1.54 -7.36 -12.20
CA PRO A 596 2.91 -7.50 -12.70
C PRO A 596 3.89 -6.57 -11.96
N LEU A 597 4.81 -7.17 -11.21
CA LEU A 597 5.70 -6.50 -10.24
C LEU A 597 7.19 -6.80 -10.49
N GLY A 598 7.52 -7.32 -11.68
CA GLY A 598 8.88 -7.37 -12.20
C GLY A 598 8.90 -7.54 -13.71
N ILE A 599 9.89 -6.96 -14.37
CA ILE A 599 10.06 -7.02 -15.83
C ILE A 599 11.56 -7.17 -16.16
N LYS A 600 11.89 -7.93 -17.21
CA LYS A 600 13.26 -8.08 -17.67
C LYS A 600 13.36 -8.30 -19.18
N MET A 601 14.26 -7.58 -19.84
CA MET A 601 14.78 -7.91 -21.16
C MET A 601 16.00 -8.83 -21.02
N VAL A 602 15.98 -9.97 -21.71
CA VAL A 602 17.08 -10.96 -21.72
C VAL A 602 17.28 -11.45 -23.14
N ASP A 603 18.46 -11.21 -23.73
CA ASP A 603 18.81 -11.65 -25.10
C ASP A 603 17.82 -11.20 -26.20
N GLY A 604 17.12 -10.08 -25.97
CA GLY A 604 16.06 -9.55 -26.86
C GLY A 604 14.65 -10.09 -26.56
N GLU A 605 14.52 -11.00 -25.60
CA GLU A 605 13.26 -11.61 -25.17
C GLU A 605 12.71 -10.88 -23.92
N LEU A 606 11.39 -10.68 -23.86
CA LEU A 606 10.72 -9.94 -22.78
C LEU A 606 10.06 -10.89 -21.77
N TYR A 607 10.37 -10.72 -20.49
CA TYR A 607 9.83 -11.49 -19.38
C TYR A 607 9.13 -10.58 -18.36
N VAL A 608 7.99 -11.03 -17.82
CA VAL A 608 7.23 -10.34 -16.78
C VAL A 608 6.90 -11.30 -15.64
N LEU A 609 7.29 -10.90 -14.43
CA LEU A 609 6.94 -11.58 -13.19
C LEU A 609 5.61 -11.04 -12.67
N GLN A 610 4.67 -11.94 -12.43
CA GLN A 610 3.37 -11.70 -11.82
C GLN A 610 3.28 -12.45 -10.49
N LYS A 611 2.28 -12.11 -9.68
CA LYS A 611 1.92 -12.83 -8.44
C LYS A 611 1.85 -14.36 -8.61
N GLN A 612 1.40 -14.81 -9.78
CA GLN A 612 1.03 -16.20 -10.04
C GLN A 612 2.07 -17.02 -10.83
N GLU A 613 2.85 -16.37 -11.70
CA GLU A 613 3.81 -17.01 -12.61
C GLU A 613 4.85 -16.01 -13.18
N LEU A 614 5.91 -16.55 -13.79
CA LEU A 614 6.79 -15.86 -14.73
C LEU A 614 6.29 -16.12 -16.15
N THR A 615 5.96 -15.07 -16.90
CA THR A 615 5.50 -15.14 -18.31
C THR A 615 6.55 -14.54 -19.24
N LYS A 616 6.77 -15.15 -20.40
CA LYS A 616 7.47 -14.56 -21.54
C LYS A 616 6.46 -13.97 -22.51
N LEU A 617 6.69 -12.73 -22.94
CA LEU A 617 5.83 -12.03 -23.89
C LEU A 617 6.49 -12.06 -25.28
N ILE A 618 5.74 -12.50 -26.29
CA ILE A 618 6.22 -12.73 -27.65
C ILE A 618 5.32 -11.99 -28.65
N ASP A 619 5.93 -11.08 -29.40
CA ASP A 619 5.41 -10.53 -30.66
C ASP A 619 5.81 -11.51 -31.78
N THR A 620 4.85 -11.98 -32.58
CA THR A 620 5.08 -12.99 -33.63
C THR A 620 5.02 -12.46 -35.05
N ASP A 621 4.47 -11.27 -35.28
CA ASP A 621 4.36 -10.64 -36.61
C ASP A 621 5.21 -9.37 -36.80
N GLY A 622 5.74 -8.82 -35.71
CA GLY A 622 6.64 -7.67 -35.67
C GLY A 622 5.96 -6.30 -35.54
N ASP A 623 4.66 -6.25 -35.20
CA ASP A 623 3.93 -4.99 -35.06
C ASP A 623 4.14 -4.26 -33.72
N GLU A 624 4.97 -4.79 -32.81
CA GLU A 624 5.18 -4.39 -31.40
C GLU A 624 3.94 -4.56 -30.48
N ILE A 625 2.99 -5.44 -30.81
CA ILE A 625 1.94 -5.95 -29.91
C ILE A 625 2.25 -7.41 -29.55
N ILE A 626 1.88 -7.83 -28.34
CA ILE A 626 2.14 -9.20 -27.88
C ILE A 626 1.03 -10.15 -28.33
N ASP A 627 1.41 -11.11 -29.18
CA ASP A 627 0.55 -12.21 -29.64
C ASP A 627 0.53 -13.37 -28.64
N GLU A 628 1.67 -13.76 -28.08
CA GLU A 628 1.78 -14.94 -27.23
C GLU A 628 2.32 -14.60 -25.83
N TYR A 629 1.57 -15.07 -24.82
CA TYR A 629 1.86 -14.96 -23.40
C TYR A 629 2.26 -16.35 -22.92
N GLN A 630 3.51 -16.73 -23.14
CA GLN A 630 4.04 -18.06 -22.83
C GLN A 630 4.35 -18.17 -21.33
N LYS A 631 3.79 -19.18 -20.65
CA LYS A 631 4.17 -19.48 -19.26
C LYS A 631 5.60 -20.02 -19.25
N VAL A 632 6.46 -19.44 -18.42
CA VAL A 632 7.83 -19.94 -18.17
C VAL A 632 7.84 -20.77 -16.89
N CYS A 633 7.31 -20.26 -15.79
CA CYS A 633 7.35 -20.95 -14.49
C CYS A 633 6.21 -20.52 -13.57
N ASP A 634 5.54 -21.50 -12.95
CA ASP A 634 4.47 -21.36 -11.96
C ASP A 634 4.64 -22.35 -10.80
N SER A 635 5.87 -22.76 -10.48
CA SER A 635 6.12 -23.85 -9.52
C SER A 635 5.87 -23.50 -8.05
N TRP A 636 5.69 -22.22 -7.70
CA TRP A 636 5.44 -21.78 -6.33
C TRP A 636 3.95 -21.79 -5.98
N ASN A 637 3.62 -22.08 -4.73
CA ASN A 637 2.24 -22.04 -4.24
C ASN A 637 1.71 -20.60 -4.13
N VAL A 638 0.42 -20.44 -4.44
CA VAL A 638 -0.30 -19.16 -4.42
C VAL A 638 -1.66 -19.35 -3.77
N THR A 639 -2.11 -18.38 -2.96
CA THR A 639 -3.45 -18.31 -2.36
C THR A 639 -4.21 -17.07 -2.85
N SER A 640 -5.42 -16.85 -2.33
CA SER A 640 -6.18 -15.62 -2.54
C SER A 640 -5.69 -14.44 -1.68
N HIS A 641 -4.77 -14.65 -0.73
CA HIS A 641 -4.27 -13.59 0.14
C HIS A 641 -3.67 -12.44 -0.69
N TYR A 642 -3.97 -11.21 -0.32
CA TYR A 642 -3.66 -10.06 -1.17
C TYR A 642 -2.16 -9.68 -1.13
N HIS A 643 -1.50 -9.79 0.03
CA HIS A 643 -0.05 -9.54 0.23
C HIS A 643 0.92 -10.53 -0.45
N GLU A 644 0.42 -11.57 -1.13
CA GLU A 644 1.23 -12.65 -1.74
C GLU A 644 1.98 -12.23 -3.03
N PHE A 645 2.59 -11.05 -3.04
CA PHE A 645 3.31 -10.49 -4.17
C PHE A 645 4.51 -11.35 -4.62
N ALA A 646 4.89 -11.17 -5.89
CA ALA A 646 6.16 -11.64 -6.42
C ALA A 646 6.91 -10.41 -6.98
N PHE A 647 8.02 -10.03 -6.35
CA PHE A 647 8.79 -8.84 -6.76
C PHE A 647 10.07 -9.23 -7.50
N GLY A 648 10.45 -8.39 -8.47
CA GLY A 648 11.57 -8.69 -9.34
C GLY A 648 11.84 -7.59 -10.39
N LEU A 649 12.66 -7.86 -11.39
CA LEU A 649 13.28 -9.16 -11.71
C LEU A 649 14.78 -8.95 -12.00
N VAL A 650 15.65 -9.72 -11.36
CA VAL A 650 17.08 -9.75 -11.69
C VAL A 650 17.33 -10.94 -12.61
N TYR A 651 18.19 -10.79 -13.61
CA TYR A 651 18.69 -11.91 -14.41
C TYR A 651 20.22 -11.89 -14.38
N LYS A 652 20.81 -12.97 -13.88
CA LYS A 652 22.26 -13.18 -13.84
C LYS A 652 22.58 -14.68 -13.90
N GLU A 653 23.79 -15.04 -14.33
CA GLU A 653 24.26 -16.44 -14.29
C GLU A 653 23.31 -17.45 -15.00
N GLY A 654 22.59 -17.01 -16.04
CA GLY A 654 21.64 -17.83 -16.79
C GLY A 654 20.30 -18.09 -16.10
N SER A 655 20.02 -17.40 -15.00
CA SER A 655 18.81 -17.55 -14.19
C SER A 655 18.16 -16.22 -13.82
N PHE A 656 16.85 -16.25 -13.66
CA PHE A 656 16.08 -15.18 -13.04
C PHE A 656 16.11 -15.30 -11.51
N TYR A 657 16.06 -14.18 -10.81
CA TYR A 657 15.96 -14.10 -9.36
C TYR A 657 14.80 -13.18 -8.97
N ALA A 658 13.92 -13.71 -8.13
CA ALA A 658 12.70 -13.06 -7.67
C ALA A 658 12.55 -13.24 -6.16
N THR A 659 11.69 -12.42 -5.56
CA THR A 659 11.30 -12.55 -4.15
C THR A 659 9.80 -12.86 -4.08
N LEU A 660 9.42 -13.80 -3.22
CA LEU A 660 8.04 -14.22 -2.99
C LEU A 660 7.63 -13.71 -1.62
N ALA A 661 6.73 -12.73 -1.58
CA ALA A 661 6.27 -12.11 -0.34
C ALA A 661 5.34 -13.03 0.45
N THR A 662 5.37 -12.84 1.77
CA THR A 662 4.46 -13.44 2.75
C THR A 662 3.98 -12.34 3.69
N ASP A 663 2.71 -12.46 4.06
CA ASP A 663 2.13 -11.72 5.18
C ASP A 663 0.88 -12.45 5.67
N LEU A 664 0.98 -13.78 5.65
CA LEU A 664 -0.16 -14.67 5.69
C LEU A 664 -0.81 -14.57 7.07
N GLY A 665 -1.97 -13.90 7.11
CA GLY A 665 -2.82 -13.90 8.30
C GLY A 665 -3.20 -15.34 8.67
N SER A 666 -3.63 -15.51 9.91
CA SER A 666 -3.82 -16.82 10.57
C SER A 666 -4.64 -17.89 9.82
N GLU A 667 -5.40 -17.51 8.80
CA GLU A 667 -6.15 -18.39 7.89
C GLU A 667 -5.29 -19.08 6.80
N PHE A 668 -4.12 -18.55 6.42
CA PHE A 668 -3.26 -19.07 5.35
C PHE A 668 -1.88 -19.56 5.84
N LYS A 669 -1.82 -20.26 6.97
CA LYS A 669 -0.55 -20.79 7.51
C LYS A 669 0.11 -21.84 6.60
N GLU A 670 1.42 -22.00 6.73
CA GLU A 670 2.23 -23.07 6.09
C GLU A 670 2.34 -23.06 4.54
N VAL A 671 2.13 -21.92 3.86
CA VAL A 671 2.39 -21.81 2.41
C VAL A 671 3.90 -21.83 2.12
N LYS A 672 4.41 -23.03 1.80
CA LYS A 672 5.83 -23.41 1.78
C LYS A 672 6.77 -22.50 0.99
N ASP A 673 6.33 -21.78 -0.03
CA ASP A 673 7.20 -21.04 -0.96
C ASP A 673 7.29 -19.54 -0.65
N ARG A 674 6.46 -19.03 0.26
CA ARG A 674 6.39 -17.59 0.58
C ARG A 674 7.42 -17.18 1.63
N GLY A 675 7.84 -15.91 1.60
CA GLY A 675 8.89 -15.36 2.45
C GLY A 675 10.31 -15.71 2.00
N LYS A 676 10.54 -15.79 0.69
CA LYS A 676 11.76 -16.39 0.09
C LYS A 676 12.34 -15.61 -1.08
N VAL A 677 13.65 -15.79 -1.30
CA VAL A 677 14.33 -15.47 -2.56
C VAL A 677 14.46 -16.75 -3.36
N VAL A 678 14.00 -16.75 -4.61
CA VAL A 678 14.04 -17.89 -5.52
C VAL A 678 14.89 -17.59 -6.75
N ARG A 679 15.62 -18.60 -7.21
CA ARG A 679 16.28 -18.68 -8.52
C ARG A 679 15.42 -19.52 -9.44
N ILE A 680 15.16 -19.05 -10.65
CA ILE A 680 14.39 -19.73 -11.70
C ILE A 680 15.31 -19.83 -12.93
N SER A 681 15.53 -21.02 -13.49
CA SER A 681 16.31 -21.17 -14.74
C SER A 681 15.66 -20.41 -15.90
N LYS A 682 16.43 -20.02 -16.94
CA LYS A 682 15.87 -19.25 -18.08
C LYS A 682 14.67 -19.93 -18.76
N ASP A 683 14.66 -21.27 -18.77
CA ASP A 683 13.60 -22.12 -19.33
C ASP A 683 12.48 -22.47 -18.33
N GLY A 684 12.61 -22.07 -17.06
CA GLY A 684 11.66 -22.36 -15.98
C GLY A 684 11.67 -23.79 -15.44
N SER A 685 12.55 -24.67 -15.93
CA SER A 685 12.60 -26.09 -15.54
C SER A 685 13.14 -26.35 -14.13
N GLU A 686 13.97 -25.45 -13.59
CA GLU A 686 14.51 -25.52 -12.24
C GLU A 686 14.15 -24.28 -11.41
N VAL A 687 13.55 -24.50 -10.24
CA VAL A 687 13.40 -23.46 -9.20
C VAL A 687 14.13 -23.88 -7.92
N GLU A 688 15.01 -23.00 -7.45
CA GLU A 688 15.81 -23.19 -6.24
C GLU A 688 15.54 -22.07 -5.23
N VAL A 689 15.24 -22.43 -3.98
CA VAL A 689 15.22 -21.48 -2.86
C VAL A 689 16.66 -21.08 -2.52
N ILE A 690 16.97 -19.80 -2.65
CA ILE A 690 18.28 -19.25 -2.32
C ILE A 690 18.34 -18.89 -0.83
N ALA A 691 17.34 -18.18 -0.32
CA ALA A 691 17.26 -17.77 1.09
C ALA A 691 15.79 -17.63 1.53
N GLU A 692 15.56 -17.62 2.84
CA GLU A 692 14.22 -17.53 3.43
C GLU A 692 14.18 -16.62 4.67
N GLY A 693 13.00 -16.46 5.26
CA GLY A 693 12.80 -15.60 6.44
C GLY A 693 12.59 -14.13 6.08
N PHE A 694 11.96 -13.84 4.94
CA PHE A 694 11.51 -12.49 4.56
C PHE A 694 10.02 -12.30 4.85
N ARG A 695 9.55 -11.07 5.08
CA ARG A 695 8.11 -10.73 5.10
C ARG A 695 7.67 -10.29 3.70
N THR A 696 7.74 -8.99 3.44
CA THR A 696 7.41 -8.35 2.17
C THR A 696 8.70 -7.78 1.56
N PRO A 697 9.51 -8.63 0.90
CA PRO A 697 10.78 -8.27 0.27
C PRO A 697 10.56 -7.49 -1.03
N ASN A 698 10.08 -6.25 -0.94
CA ASN A 698 9.76 -5.41 -2.11
C ASN A 698 11.02 -4.99 -2.87
N GLY A 699 11.45 -5.88 -3.77
CA GLY A 699 12.49 -5.61 -4.76
C GLY A 699 13.84 -6.21 -4.39
N ILE A 700 14.56 -6.54 -5.46
CA ILE A 700 15.82 -7.27 -5.46
C ILE A 700 16.72 -6.66 -6.53
N ALA A 701 18.02 -6.53 -6.23
CA ALA A 701 19.00 -6.01 -7.17
C ALA A 701 20.38 -6.64 -6.94
N GLU A 702 21.24 -6.57 -7.95
CA GLU A 702 22.67 -6.82 -7.78
C GLU A 702 23.33 -5.60 -7.09
N GLY A 703 24.21 -5.85 -6.13
CA GLY A 703 24.98 -4.82 -5.43
C GLY A 703 26.42 -4.68 -5.95
N PRO A 704 27.23 -3.75 -5.36
CA PRO A 704 28.57 -3.44 -5.87
C PRO A 704 29.57 -4.61 -5.87
N ASP A 705 29.29 -5.70 -5.16
CA ASP A 705 30.12 -6.90 -5.07
C ASP A 705 29.58 -8.09 -5.88
N GLY A 706 28.54 -7.89 -6.70
CA GLY A 706 27.88 -8.93 -7.49
C GLY A 706 26.93 -9.84 -6.70
N ALA A 707 26.76 -9.61 -5.39
CA ALA A 707 25.75 -10.31 -4.59
C ALA A 707 24.35 -9.71 -4.81
N LEU A 708 23.32 -10.48 -4.44
CA LEU A 708 21.94 -10.01 -4.45
C LEU A 708 21.64 -9.25 -3.14
N TYR A 709 20.90 -8.16 -3.24
CA TYR A 709 20.43 -7.36 -2.13
C TYR A 709 18.91 -7.20 -2.21
N VAL A 710 18.26 -7.25 -1.05
CA VAL A 710 16.80 -7.22 -0.93
C VAL A 710 16.40 -6.18 0.11
N ALA A 711 15.37 -5.40 -0.21
CA ALA A 711 14.67 -4.53 0.73
C ALA A 711 13.51 -5.30 1.34
N ASP A 712 13.52 -5.54 2.66
CA ASP A 712 12.44 -6.23 3.38
C ASP A 712 11.73 -5.29 4.35
N ASN A 713 10.41 -5.44 4.42
CA ASN A 713 9.51 -4.51 5.10
C ASN A 713 9.15 -5.07 6.51
N GLN A 714 8.98 -4.19 7.50
CA GLN A 714 8.59 -4.58 8.87
C GLN A 714 7.22 -5.27 8.94
N GLY A 715 6.92 -5.94 10.06
CA GLY A 715 5.63 -6.53 10.41
C GLY A 715 5.71 -8.02 10.78
N ASN A 716 4.78 -8.48 11.61
CA ASN A 716 4.44 -9.88 11.95
C ASN A 716 5.59 -10.91 11.82
N TRP A 717 6.75 -10.83 12.46
CA TRP A 717 7.19 -9.97 13.56
C TRP A 717 8.56 -9.32 13.26
N ILE A 718 8.84 -8.98 12.00
CA ILE A 718 10.04 -8.19 11.64
C ILE A 718 9.92 -6.81 12.32
N PRO A 719 10.83 -6.43 13.23
CA PRO A 719 10.60 -5.26 14.08
C PRO A 719 10.80 -3.92 13.35
N THR A 720 11.69 -3.87 12.36
CA THR A 720 11.83 -2.68 11.52
C THR A 720 12.33 -3.07 10.13
N SER A 721 12.09 -2.19 9.15
CA SER A 721 12.48 -2.42 7.76
C SER A 721 14.01 -2.60 7.63
N LYS A 722 14.48 -3.32 6.62
CA LYS A 722 15.92 -3.60 6.47
C LYS A 722 16.36 -3.83 5.03
N ILE A 723 17.63 -3.49 4.75
CA ILE A 723 18.33 -3.97 3.55
C ILE A 723 19.20 -5.13 3.95
N VAL A 724 19.03 -6.29 3.30
CA VAL A 724 19.88 -7.46 3.48
C VAL A 724 20.77 -7.70 2.27
N ARG A 725 21.96 -8.24 2.52
CA ARG A 725 22.78 -8.91 1.50
C ARG A 725 22.43 -10.39 1.53
N VAL A 726 21.89 -10.90 0.43
CA VAL A 726 21.38 -12.28 0.32
C VAL A 726 22.53 -13.26 0.15
N GLU A 727 22.57 -14.27 1.02
CA GLU A 727 23.48 -15.40 0.96
C GLU A 727 22.70 -16.72 0.92
N LYS A 728 23.23 -17.71 0.19
CA LYS A 728 22.55 -19.00 0.00
C LYS A 728 22.44 -19.78 1.31
N GLY A 729 21.23 -20.24 1.63
CA GLY A 729 20.92 -21.02 2.83
C GLY A 729 20.82 -20.21 4.12
N LYS A 730 20.75 -18.86 4.05
CA LYS A 730 20.57 -18.00 5.21
C LYS A 730 19.10 -17.70 5.51
N PHE A 731 18.84 -17.32 6.77
CA PHE A 731 17.52 -17.00 7.30
C PHE A 731 17.48 -15.56 7.83
N TYR A 732 16.54 -14.76 7.35
CA TYR A 732 16.47 -13.31 7.63
C TYR A 732 15.36 -12.88 8.60
N GLY A 733 14.94 -13.75 9.52
CA GLY A 733 14.23 -13.34 10.74
C GLY A 733 12.69 -13.43 10.73
N PHE A 734 12.01 -13.55 9.58
CA PHE A 734 10.55 -13.69 9.57
C PHE A 734 10.13 -15.08 10.05
N LYS A 735 9.53 -15.15 11.25
CA LYS A 735 9.17 -16.41 11.92
C LYS A 735 7.67 -16.74 11.98
N HIS A 736 6.78 -15.79 11.72
CA HIS A 736 5.36 -15.92 12.06
C HIS A 736 4.63 -17.05 11.32
N ALA A 737 4.68 -17.06 9.99
CA ALA A 737 3.85 -17.97 9.17
C ALA A 737 4.24 -19.47 9.24
N ASP A 738 5.37 -19.80 9.87
CA ASP A 738 5.98 -21.14 9.91
C ASP A 738 6.75 -21.36 11.24
N TRP A 739 6.21 -20.80 12.34
CA TRP A 739 6.88 -20.71 13.64
C TRP A 739 7.49 -22.04 14.12
N GLU A 740 6.75 -23.14 14.02
CA GLU A 740 7.20 -24.44 14.52
C GLU A 740 8.45 -24.96 13.81
N ARG A 741 8.68 -24.60 12.53
CA ARG A 741 9.91 -24.95 11.80
C ARG A 741 11.04 -23.98 12.11
N VAL A 742 10.78 -22.67 12.17
CA VAL A 742 11.84 -21.65 12.14
C VAL A 742 12.11 -20.93 13.47
N LYS A 743 11.39 -21.25 14.55
CA LYS A 743 11.61 -20.66 15.89
C LYS A 743 13.07 -20.72 16.35
N ASP A 744 13.73 -21.86 16.14
CA ASP A 744 15.13 -22.09 16.53
C ASP A 744 16.15 -21.66 15.46
N TYR A 745 15.71 -21.10 14.32
CA TYR A 745 16.63 -20.64 13.29
C TYR A 745 17.34 -19.37 13.76
N LYS A 746 18.65 -19.32 13.51
CA LYS A 746 19.48 -18.13 13.74
C LYS A 746 19.23 -17.13 12.62
N GLU A 747 18.85 -15.91 12.97
CA GLU A 747 18.78 -14.81 12.02
C GLU A 747 20.20 -14.35 11.63
N ASP A 748 20.42 -14.17 10.33
CA ASP A 748 21.56 -13.45 9.78
C ASP A 748 21.28 -11.93 9.79
N PRO A 749 22.19 -11.11 10.31
CA PRO A 749 21.97 -9.67 10.49
C PRO A 749 21.87 -8.96 9.14
N PRO A 750 21.06 -7.89 9.03
CA PRO A 750 20.99 -7.08 7.82
C PRO A 750 22.27 -6.26 7.59
N LEU A 751 22.41 -5.73 6.37
CA LEU A 751 23.42 -4.70 6.08
C LEU A 751 23.10 -3.42 6.87
N VAL A 752 21.83 -3.00 6.80
CA VAL A 752 21.29 -1.87 7.57
C VAL A 752 19.87 -2.18 8.04
N TRP A 753 19.61 -1.90 9.32
CA TRP A 753 18.26 -1.64 9.81
C TRP A 753 17.82 -0.23 9.39
N LEU A 754 16.53 -0.06 9.13
CA LEU A 754 15.90 1.17 8.67
C LEU A 754 14.78 1.57 9.65
N PRO A 755 15.08 2.38 10.68
CA PRO A 755 14.11 2.76 11.69
C PRO A 755 12.80 3.35 11.13
N HIS A 756 11.70 2.69 11.50
CA HIS A 756 10.34 3.03 11.10
C HIS A 756 9.93 4.43 11.58
N GLY A 757 9.21 5.18 10.75
CA GLY A 757 8.83 6.58 10.99
C GLY A 757 9.98 7.59 10.80
N GLU A 758 11.23 7.18 11.01
CA GLU A 758 12.41 8.05 10.96
C GLU A 758 13.06 8.12 9.57
N ILE A 759 13.29 6.97 8.92
CA ILE A 759 14.03 6.90 7.65
C ILE A 759 13.36 6.04 6.57
N SER A 760 12.56 5.04 6.94
CA SER A 760 11.90 4.14 5.97
C SER A 760 10.67 3.46 6.57
N ASN A 761 9.60 3.34 5.79
CA ASN A 761 8.37 2.65 6.20
C ASN A 761 7.99 1.50 5.26
N SER A 762 8.39 1.58 3.98
CA SER A 762 8.22 0.52 3.00
C SER A 762 9.36 0.63 1.97
N PRO A 763 10.59 0.17 2.30
CA PRO A 763 11.71 0.24 1.37
C PRO A 763 11.40 -0.62 0.14
N SER A 764 11.83 -0.13 -1.01
CA SER A 764 11.60 -0.77 -2.30
C SER A 764 12.91 -1.09 -3.02
N GLN A 765 12.84 -1.46 -4.31
CA GLN A 765 13.97 -2.01 -5.07
C GLN A 765 15.28 -1.21 -4.88
N PRO A 766 16.34 -1.85 -4.33
CA PRO A 766 17.67 -1.26 -4.26
C PRO A 766 18.30 -1.03 -5.63
N ALA A 767 19.30 -0.17 -5.71
CA ALA A 767 20.19 -0.05 -6.86
C ALA A 767 21.61 0.33 -6.42
N ILE A 768 22.60 -0.04 -7.22
CA ILE A 768 23.99 0.42 -7.04
C ILE A 768 24.03 1.94 -7.23
N LEU A 769 24.78 2.66 -6.39
CA LEU A 769 25.17 4.04 -6.64
C LEU A 769 26.68 4.03 -6.88
N ASN A 770 27.12 4.35 -8.11
CA ASN A 770 28.54 4.29 -8.49
C ASN A 770 28.99 5.51 -9.33
N ILE A 771 28.60 6.70 -8.89
CA ILE A 771 28.85 7.98 -9.59
C ILE A 771 29.40 9.04 -8.64
N GLY A 772 30.16 9.99 -9.19
CA GLY A 772 30.74 11.09 -8.41
C GLY A 772 31.54 10.59 -7.19
N PRO A 773 31.34 11.17 -5.98
CA PRO A 773 32.01 10.72 -4.76
C PRO A 773 31.42 9.42 -4.18
N TYR A 774 30.21 9.02 -4.57
CA TYR A 774 29.45 7.92 -3.98
C TYR A 774 29.84 6.55 -4.55
N LYS A 775 31.13 6.32 -4.80
CA LYS A 775 31.61 5.08 -5.42
C LYS A 775 31.31 3.87 -4.54
N ASP A 776 30.85 2.81 -5.18
CA ASP A 776 30.51 1.50 -4.59
C ASP A 776 29.52 1.56 -3.40
N GLN A 777 28.60 2.54 -3.44
CA GLN A 777 27.49 2.65 -2.50
C GLN A 777 26.20 2.08 -3.08
N MET A 778 25.09 2.18 -2.34
CA MET A 778 23.75 1.79 -2.78
C MET A 778 22.72 2.87 -2.52
N ILE A 779 21.58 2.76 -3.18
CA ILE A 779 20.35 3.50 -2.93
C ILE A 779 19.17 2.54 -2.88
N HIS A 780 18.04 2.96 -2.31
CA HIS A 780 16.76 2.27 -2.44
C HIS A 780 15.61 3.28 -2.43
N GLY A 781 14.50 2.94 -3.08
CA GLY A 781 13.26 3.70 -2.97
C GLY A 781 12.52 3.44 -1.65
N ASP A 782 11.46 4.19 -1.39
CA ASP A 782 10.47 3.88 -0.35
C ASP A 782 9.05 4.28 -0.83
N VAL A 783 8.06 3.41 -0.62
CA VAL A 783 6.67 3.60 -1.08
C VAL A 783 5.86 4.48 -0.11
N THR A 784 6.16 4.47 1.19
CA THR A 784 5.34 5.10 2.24
C THR A 784 6.01 6.32 2.87
N HIS A 785 7.25 6.19 3.35
CA HIS A 785 8.08 7.34 3.76
C HIS A 785 8.59 8.10 2.51
N GLY A 786 8.57 7.48 1.33
CA GLY A 786 8.75 8.17 0.06
C GLY A 786 10.19 8.56 -0.30
N GLY A 787 10.41 8.80 -1.59
CA GLY A 787 11.71 9.22 -2.13
C GLY A 787 12.73 8.08 -2.24
N ILE A 788 14.01 8.45 -2.23
CA ILE A 788 15.16 7.54 -2.35
C ILE A 788 16.13 7.82 -1.19
N LYS A 789 16.63 6.75 -0.57
CA LYS A 789 17.63 6.78 0.52
C LYS A 789 18.97 6.28 0.01
N ARG A 790 20.08 6.69 0.66
CA ARG A 790 21.44 6.25 0.32
C ARG A 790 21.98 5.35 1.43
N VAL A 791 22.65 4.26 1.04
CA VAL A 791 23.26 3.28 1.94
C VAL A 791 24.75 3.19 1.64
N PHE A 792 25.57 3.43 2.65
CA PHE A 792 27.01 3.19 2.62
C PHE A 792 27.31 1.80 3.18
N ILE A 793 28.13 1.03 2.45
CA ILE A 793 28.61 -0.29 2.88
C ILE A 793 29.95 -0.10 3.60
N ASP A 794 30.02 -0.56 4.86
CA ASP A 794 31.25 -0.70 5.63
C ASP A 794 31.61 -2.19 5.74
N GLU A 795 32.91 -2.52 5.85
CA GLU A 795 33.36 -3.89 6.00
C GLU A 795 34.36 -4.00 7.17
N VAL A 796 33.96 -4.73 8.20
CA VAL A 796 34.71 -4.88 9.45
C VAL A 796 35.04 -6.36 9.62
N GLU A 797 36.33 -6.70 9.53
CA GLU A 797 36.82 -8.08 9.75
C GLU A 797 36.11 -9.13 8.87
N GLY A 798 35.73 -8.74 7.63
CA GLY A 798 34.99 -9.55 6.66
C GLY A 798 33.46 -9.55 6.84
N VAL A 799 32.94 -8.87 7.86
CA VAL A 799 31.50 -8.67 8.06
C VAL A 799 31.08 -7.37 7.37
N LYS A 800 30.13 -7.48 6.43
CA LYS A 800 29.49 -6.32 5.80
C LYS A 800 28.37 -5.78 6.67
N GLN A 801 28.40 -4.49 6.91
CA GLN A 801 27.39 -3.71 7.63
C GLN A 801 27.33 -2.31 7.01
N GLY A 802 26.62 -1.35 7.58
CA GLY A 802 26.51 -0.06 6.90
C GLY A 802 25.79 1.05 7.64
N ALA A 803 25.66 2.17 6.94
CA ALA A 803 24.93 3.36 7.37
C ALA A 803 23.89 3.78 6.32
N VAL A 804 22.72 4.21 6.78
CA VAL A 804 21.69 4.82 5.92
C VAL A 804 21.61 6.33 6.12
N PHE A 805 21.32 7.05 5.03
CA PHE A 805 21.19 8.50 4.96
C PHE A 805 19.95 8.92 4.16
N ARG A 806 19.37 10.07 4.52
CA ARG A 806 18.41 10.78 3.67
C ARG A 806 19.12 11.25 2.40
N PHE A 807 18.49 11.13 1.22
CA PHE A 807 19.14 11.46 -0.05
C PHE A 807 18.26 12.28 -1.01
N ILE A 808 17.23 11.71 -1.62
CA ILE A 808 16.29 12.41 -2.54
C ILE A 808 14.88 12.28 -2.00
N GLN A 809 14.14 13.38 -1.84
CA GLN A 809 12.69 13.36 -1.57
C GLN A 809 12.01 14.50 -2.35
N GLY A 810 10.80 14.92 -1.95
CA GLY A 810 10.01 15.89 -2.70
C GLY A 810 9.46 15.37 -4.04
N LEU A 811 9.48 14.04 -4.25
CA LEU A 811 9.02 13.39 -5.47
C LEU A 811 7.49 13.28 -5.52
N ASP A 812 6.96 13.16 -6.74
CA ASP A 812 5.51 13.12 -7.03
C ASP A 812 4.75 11.95 -6.37
N ALA A 813 5.41 10.84 -6.04
CA ALA A 813 4.80 9.64 -5.47
C ALA A 813 5.77 8.87 -4.53
N GLY A 814 5.26 7.82 -3.89
CA GLY A 814 6.08 6.78 -3.26
C GLY A 814 6.84 5.98 -4.32
N ILE A 815 8.11 5.65 -4.10
CA ILE A 815 8.98 5.03 -5.11
C ILE A 815 9.03 3.51 -4.92
N ASN A 816 8.69 2.78 -5.98
CA ASN A 816 8.65 1.31 -6.00
C ASN A 816 9.86 0.69 -6.73
N ARG A 817 10.34 1.33 -7.79
CA ARG A 817 11.42 0.80 -8.64
C ARG A 817 12.51 1.84 -8.85
N THR A 818 13.77 1.45 -8.70
CA THR A 818 14.93 2.27 -9.07
C THR A 818 15.86 1.46 -9.97
N VAL A 819 16.19 1.99 -11.14
CA VAL A 819 17.04 1.32 -12.14
C VAL A 819 17.93 2.33 -12.88
N TRP A 820 19.12 1.92 -13.28
CA TRP A 820 19.98 2.73 -14.15
C TRP A 820 19.68 2.42 -15.61
N GLY A 821 19.49 3.46 -16.41
CA GLY A 821 19.31 3.35 -17.85
C GLY A 821 20.64 3.14 -18.59
N PRO A 822 20.59 2.58 -19.81
CA PRO A 822 21.75 2.46 -20.70
C PRO A 822 22.31 3.81 -21.16
N ASP A 823 21.60 4.92 -20.91
CA ASP A 823 22.05 6.29 -21.13
C ASP A 823 22.84 6.87 -19.93
N GLY A 824 23.00 6.10 -18.85
CA GLY A 824 23.72 6.49 -17.63
C GLY A 824 22.91 7.32 -16.63
N ASN A 825 21.60 7.53 -16.85
CA ASN A 825 20.71 8.21 -15.92
C ASN A 825 20.02 7.22 -14.96
N LEU A 826 19.63 7.69 -13.77
CA LEU A 826 18.81 6.92 -12.84
C LEU A 826 17.33 7.15 -13.15
N TYR A 827 16.54 6.08 -13.16
CA TYR A 827 15.10 6.14 -13.32
C TYR A 827 14.40 5.65 -12.05
N ALA A 828 13.37 6.36 -11.62
CA ALA A 828 12.54 5.96 -10.49
C ALA A 828 11.06 5.90 -10.88
N GLY A 829 10.45 4.74 -10.65
CA GLY A 829 9.03 4.50 -10.87
C GLY A 829 8.25 4.54 -9.56
N GLY A 830 7.15 5.29 -9.54
CA GLY A 830 6.29 5.45 -8.38
C GLY A 830 5.01 4.62 -8.42
N VAL A 831 4.51 4.26 -7.24
CA VAL A 831 3.28 3.51 -7.02
C VAL A 831 2.53 4.07 -5.80
N GLY A 832 1.22 3.84 -5.74
CA GLY A 832 0.40 4.16 -4.59
C GLY A 832 -0.97 3.46 -4.64
N SER A 833 -1.56 3.26 -3.47
CA SER A 833 -2.91 2.76 -3.24
C SER A 833 -3.57 3.50 -2.07
N GLY A 834 -4.72 3.02 -1.60
CA GLY A 834 -5.33 3.40 -0.32
C GLY A 834 -4.48 2.99 0.89
N GLY A 835 -4.94 3.35 2.07
CA GLY A 835 -4.31 3.04 3.35
C GLY A 835 -2.89 3.60 3.45
N ASN A 836 -1.97 2.78 3.96
CA ASN A 836 -0.56 3.10 4.15
C ASN A 836 0.33 2.73 2.94
N TRP A 837 -0.22 2.22 1.83
CA TRP A 837 0.51 1.85 0.61
C TRP A 837 0.74 3.05 -0.32
N ARG A 838 1.08 4.21 0.25
CA ARG A 838 1.34 5.46 -0.47
C ARG A 838 2.19 6.40 0.37
N HIS A 839 2.87 7.33 -0.30
CA HIS A 839 3.45 8.50 0.34
C HIS A 839 2.32 9.53 0.53
N GLU A 840 2.04 9.88 1.78
CA GLU A 840 0.92 10.77 2.13
C GLU A 840 1.05 12.15 1.49
N GLY A 841 -0.08 12.71 1.02
CA GLY A 841 -0.13 13.99 0.32
C GLY A 841 0.52 14.00 -1.08
N ARG A 842 0.79 12.82 -1.69
CA ARG A 842 1.40 12.67 -3.01
C ARG A 842 0.53 11.91 -4.00
N LEU A 843 0.90 11.93 -5.29
CA LEU A 843 0.26 11.14 -6.34
C LEU A 843 0.54 9.65 -6.14
N TRP A 844 -0.28 8.82 -6.78
CA TRP A 844 -0.17 7.35 -6.71
C TRP A 844 0.63 6.75 -7.89
N TYR A 845 1.23 7.60 -8.72
CA TYR A 845 1.98 7.25 -9.91
C TYR A 845 3.13 8.25 -10.09
N ALA A 846 4.27 7.78 -10.61
CA ALA A 846 5.35 8.64 -11.07
C ALA A 846 6.28 7.88 -12.02
N LEU A 847 6.96 8.61 -12.91
CA LEU A 847 8.10 8.07 -13.65
C LEU A 847 9.11 9.20 -13.87
N HIS A 848 10.17 9.20 -13.08
CA HIS A 848 11.19 10.24 -13.05
C HIS A 848 12.52 9.76 -13.62
N ARG A 849 13.27 10.70 -14.20
CA ARG A 849 14.68 10.56 -14.57
C ARG A 849 15.53 11.52 -13.77
N PHE A 850 16.66 11.04 -13.24
CA PHE A 850 17.65 11.83 -12.53
C PHE A 850 18.99 11.78 -13.26
N LYS A 851 19.47 12.95 -13.66
CA LYS A 851 20.77 13.15 -14.29
C LYS A 851 21.75 13.69 -13.27
N TYR A 852 22.87 12.99 -13.06
CA TYR A 852 23.94 13.52 -12.21
C TYR A 852 24.54 14.76 -12.86
N ASN A 853 24.57 15.87 -12.12
CA ASN A 853 24.91 17.20 -12.65
C ASN A 853 26.30 17.69 -12.19
N GLU A 854 27.09 16.81 -11.56
CA GLU A 854 28.44 17.04 -11.02
C GLU A 854 28.56 18.12 -9.91
N LYS A 855 27.47 18.80 -9.53
CA LYS A 855 27.47 19.78 -8.43
C LYS A 855 27.72 19.05 -7.11
N SER A 856 28.69 19.51 -6.33
CA SER A 856 28.94 18.95 -5.00
C SER A 856 27.92 19.47 -3.98
N THR A 857 27.20 18.53 -3.35
CA THR A 857 26.43 18.75 -2.11
C THR A 857 27.34 18.54 -0.90
N PHE A 858 27.14 19.29 0.19
CA PHE A 858 27.82 19.05 1.46
C PHE A 858 27.01 18.08 2.34
N GLU A 859 27.57 16.90 2.61
CA GLU A 859 26.89 15.84 3.37
C GLU A 859 27.91 14.84 3.94
N MET A 860 27.43 13.93 4.81
CA MET A 860 28.18 12.75 5.26
C MET A 860 28.29 11.72 4.13
N LEU A 861 29.46 11.64 3.49
CA LEU A 861 29.74 10.70 2.41
C LEU A 861 29.80 9.25 2.89
N ALA A 862 30.44 9.01 4.03
CA ALA A 862 30.62 7.67 4.60
C ALA A 862 30.73 7.74 6.14
N VAL A 863 30.31 6.68 6.82
CA VAL A 863 30.43 6.53 8.27
C VAL A 863 31.02 5.16 8.53
N ARG A 864 32.16 5.10 9.23
CA ARG A 864 32.91 3.86 9.46
C ARG A 864 33.13 3.57 10.93
N ALA A 865 32.99 2.31 11.32
CA ALA A 865 33.32 1.87 12.67
C ALA A 865 34.84 1.90 12.90
N LYS A 866 35.25 2.29 14.12
CA LYS A 866 36.62 2.27 14.62
C LYS A 866 36.63 1.66 16.02
N SER A 867 37.77 1.16 16.51
CA SER A 867 37.87 0.45 17.79
C SER A 867 37.36 1.24 19.01
N LYS A 868 37.35 2.57 18.92
CA LYS A 868 36.98 3.50 20.00
C LYS A 868 35.93 4.54 19.59
N GLY A 869 35.14 4.29 18.55
CA GLY A 869 34.15 5.27 18.09
C GLY A 869 33.88 5.20 16.59
N MET A 870 33.48 6.33 16.01
CA MET A 870 33.02 6.41 14.62
C MET A 870 33.78 7.48 13.84
N GLU A 871 34.09 7.19 12.59
CA GLU A 871 34.70 8.13 11.64
C GLU A 871 33.66 8.53 10.59
N ILE A 872 33.31 9.81 10.56
CA ILE A 872 32.42 10.42 9.57
C ILE A 872 33.28 11.11 8.52
N GLU A 873 33.13 10.74 7.26
CA GLU A 873 33.76 11.38 6.11
C GLU A 873 32.73 12.25 5.38
N PHE A 874 33.11 13.48 5.02
CA PHE A 874 32.27 14.45 4.33
C PHE A 874 32.73 14.65 2.88
N THR A 875 31.78 14.99 2.00
CA THR A 875 32.06 15.30 0.59
C THR A 875 33.00 16.50 0.41
N GLN A 876 32.90 17.51 1.26
CA GLN A 876 33.65 18.77 1.22
C GLN A 876 34.36 19.05 2.56
N PRO A 877 35.43 19.88 2.57
CA PRO A 877 36.06 20.33 3.82
C PRO A 877 35.10 21.16 4.67
N ILE A 878 35.16 20.99 5.99
CA ILE A 878 34.45 21.84 6.96
C ILE A 878 35.12 23.23 7.03
N ALA A 879 34.32 24.29 7.21
CA ALA A 879 34.80 25.68 7.17
C ALA A 879 35.68 26.12 8.36
N SER A 880 35.36 25.65 9.56
CA SER A 880 36.05 26.03 10.80
C SER A 880 36.03 24.92 11.82
N ASP A 881 37.21 24.64 12.38
CA ASP A 881 37.46 23.67 13.44
C ASP A 881 36.74 24.02 14.74
N ASP A 882 36.48 25.31 15.02
CA ASP A 882 35.89 25.78 16.29
C ASP A 882 34.47 25.22 16.52
N LEU A 883 33.74 24.97 15.44
CA LEU A 883 32.39 24.41 15.46
C LEU A 883 32.37 22.88 15.59
N VAL A 884 33.50 22.22 15.39
CA VAL A 884 33.63 20.75 15.38
C VAL A 884 34.11 20.26 16.74
N ASN A 885 33.18 20.23 17.70
CA ASN A 885 33.44 19.85 19.08
C ASN A 885 32.36 18.90 19.63
N ALA A 886 32.59 18.32 20.83
CA ALA A 886 31.71 17.30 21.40
C ALA A 886 30.26 17.75 21.66
N TYR A 887 29.98 19.06 21.68
CA TYR A 887 28.62 19.61 21.84
C TYR A 887 27.91 19.92 20.51
N ALA A 888 28.52 19.54 19.37
CA ALA A 888 27.92 19.65 18.04
C ALA A 888 27.36 18.31 17.53
N PHE A 889 27.50 17.25 18.33
CA PHE A 889 27.10 15.89 17.99
C PHE A 889 26.38 15.25 19.17
N GLU A 890 25.39 14.42 18.87
CA GLU A 890 24.77 13.47 19.80
C GLU A 890 24.87 12.06 19.21
N ALA A 891 24.94 11.07 20.08
CA ALA A 891 25.02 9.67 19.70
C ALA A 891 24.16 8.82 20.65
N GLN A 892 23.39 7.90 20.08
CA GLN A 892 22.52 6.98 20.82
C GLN A 892 22.65 5.59 20.22
N GLN A 893 22.57 4.54 21.03
CA GLN A 893 22.47 3.17 20.53
C GLN A 893 21.21 2.47 21.03
N PHE A 894 20.64 1.62 20.20
CA PHE A 894 19.49 0.78 20.49
C PHE A 894 19.56 -0.50 19.67
N TYR A 895 18.63 -1.42 19.90
CA TYR A 895 18.45 -2.61 19.07
C TYR A 895 16.98 -2.94 18.95
N TYR A 896 16.67 -3.97 18.17
CA TYR A 896 15.34 -4.49 17.99
C TYR A 896 15.29 -5.95 18.42
N GLU A 897 14.19 -6.35 19.05
CA GLU A 897 13.80 -7.76 19.21
C GLU A 897 12.45 -7.92 18.49
N ALA A 898 12.20 -9.10 17.92
CA ALA A 898 10.90 -9.43 17.35
C ALA A 898 9.87 -9.63 18.47
N THR A 899 8.82 -8.80 18.49
CA THR A 899 7.71 -8.82 19.45
C THR A 899 6.40 -9.18 18.77
N GLU A 900 5.37 -9.62 19.51
CA GLU A 900 4.00 -9.83 18.99
C GLU A 900 3.23 -8.51 18.73
N GLU A 901 3.95 -7.46 18.35
CA GLU A 901 3.42 -6.14 17.99
C GLU A 901 3.82 -5.81 16.56
N TYR A 902 3.15 -4.84 15.92
CA TYR A 902 3.53 -4.44 14.56
C TYR A 902 4.82 -3.65 14.56
N GLY A 903 5.80 -4.13 13.80
CA GLY A 903 7.17 -3.65 13.94
C GLY A 903 7.69 -3.97 15.35
N GLY A 904 8.50 -3.10 15.91
CA GLY A 904 9.06 -3.27 17.24
C GLY A 904 9.67 -1.96 17.73
N PRO A 905 9.48 -1.63 19.02
CA PRO A 905 10.08 -0.43 19.59
C PRO A 905 11.60 -0.52 19.57
N LYS A 906 12.26 0.64 19.62
CA LYS A 906 13.69 0.69 19.94
C LYS A 906 13.89 0.20 21.37
N LEU A 907 14.63 -0.89 21.53
CA LEU A 907 14.91 -1.48 22.85
C LEU A 907 16.24 -0.98 23.40
N ARG A 908 16.23 -0.65 24.70
CA ARG A 908 17.38 -0.10 25.44
C ARG A 908 18.08 1.02 24.69
N GLU A 909 17.34 2.11 24.48
CA GLU A 909 17.89 3.38 23.98
C GLU A 909 18.88 3.93 25.03
N GLU A 910 20.15 3.98 24.65
CA GLU A 910 21.28 4.38 25.49
C GLU A 910 21.97 5.60 24.86
N GLU A 911 21.95 6.75 25.54
CA GLU A 911 22.77 7.90 25.16
C GLU A 911 24.26 7.58 25.33
N LEU A 912 25.07 7.86 24.31
CA LEU A 912 26.50 7.59 24.29
C LEU A 912 27.31 8.88 24.38
N LYS A 913 28.13 8.96 25.43
CA LYS A 913 28.96 10.14 25.68
C LYS A 913 30.14 10.22 24.70
N ILE A 914 30.11 11.25 23.85
CA ILE A 914 31.23 11.64 23.00
C ILE A 914 32.33 12.25 23.89
N LYS A 915 33.51 11.63 23.90
CA LYS A 915 34.67 12.04 24.71
C LYS A 915 35.50 13.11 24.04
N THR A 916 35.92 12.84 22.81
CA THR A 916 36.76 13.72 22.00
C THR A 916 36.25 13.73 20.56
N VAL A 917 36.50 14.84 19.88
CA VAL A 917 36.19 15.02 18.46
C VAL A 917 37.48 15.45 17.78
N ASN A 918 37.90 14.69 16.77
CA ASN A 918 39.17 14.88 16.07
C ASN A 918 38.89 15.15 14.59
N LEU A 919 39.22 16.34 14.13
CA LEU A 919 39.11 16.74 12.72
C LEU A 919 40.41 16.40 11.98
N SER A 920 40.31 15.85 10.78
CA SER A 920 41.44 15.56 9.89
C SER A 920 42.07 16.84 9.33
N ALA A 921 43.34 16.76 8.91
CA ALA A 921 44.07 17.91 8.36
C ALA A 921 43.46 18.50 7.06
N ASP A 922 42.73 17.69 6.28
CA ASP A 922 41.97 18.13 5.10
C ASP A 922 40.55 18.62 5.44
N ARG A 923 40.19 18.63 6.73
CA ARG A 923 38.86 18.94 7.29
C ARG A 923 37.70 18.14 6.68
N LYS A 924 37.96 16.99 6.06
CA LYS A 924 36.92 16.12 5.48
C LYS A 924 36.50 14.96 6.37
N LYS A 925 37.22 14.66 7.46
CA LYS A 925 36.90 13.53 8.34
C LYS A 925 36.84 13.96 9.79
N VAL A 926 35.78 13.55 10.48
CA VAL A 926 35.59 13.74 11.91
C VAL A 926 35.59 12.37 12.57
N PHE A 927 36.55 12.13 13.46
CA PHE A 927 36.53 10.98 14.36
C PHE A 927 35.92 11.37 15.71
N LEU A 928 34.79 10.76 16.03
CA LEU A 928 34.11 10.83 17.32
C LEU A 928 34.62 9.69 18.20
N GLU A 929 35.32 10.00 19.30
CA GLU A 929 35.68 9.00 20.32
C GLU A 929 34.47 8.74 21.22
N ILE A 930 33.94 7.52 21.17
CA ILE A 930 32.69 7.13 21.83
C ILE A 930 32.94 5.80 22.57
N ASP A 931 32.85 5.86 23.90
CA ASP A 931 32.86 4.66 24.74
C ASP A 931 31.47 3.98 24.72
N GLY A 932 31.41 2.69 25.04
CA GLY A 932 30.14 1.99 25.26
C GLY A 932 29.45 1.43 24.00
N ILE A 933 29.93 1.74 22.79
CA ILE A 933 29.44 1.10 21.55
C ILE A 933 29.52 -0.43 21.65
N GLN A 934 28.39 -1.10 21.44
CA GLN A 934 28.24 -2.56 21.47
C GLN A 934 28.00 -3.15 20.07
N GLU A 935 28.23 -4.46 19.92
CA GLU A 935 27.84 -5.23 18.72
C GLU A 935 26.33 -5.56 18.75
N ASN A 936 25.75 -5.83 17.58
CA ASN A 936 24.33 -6.11 17.36
C ASN A 936 23.39 -4.96 17.78
N LYS A 937 23.84 -3.72 17.57
CA LYS A 937 23.10 -2.48 17.86
C LYS A 937 23.02 -1.60 16.61
N VAL A 938 21.98 -0.79 16.53
CA VAL A 938 21.95 0.40 15.67
C VAL A 938 22.50 1.58 16.46
N LEU A 939 23.42 2.31 15.86
CA LEU A 939 24.00 3.54 16.37
C LEU A 939 23.47 4.71 15.56
N TYR A 940 22.65 5.54 16.20
CA TYR A 940 22.19 6.82 15.68
C TYR A 940 23.22 7.91 16.01
N ILE A 941 23.54 8.76 15.03
CA ILE A 941 24.41 9.93 15.20
C ILE A 941 23.72 11.14 14.60
N HIS A 942 23.67 12.24 15.35
CA HIS A 942 23.03 13.50 14.96
C HIS A 942 23.99 14.68 15.14
N ILE A 943 24.10 15.54 14.13
CA ILE A 943 24.89 16.76 14.15
C ILE A 943 23.99 17.93 14.59
N THR A 944 23.75 18.03 15.90
CA THR A 944 22.83 19.00 16.52
C THR A 944 23.19 20.48 16.30
N LYS A 945 24.44 20.76 15.96
CA LYS A 945 24.90 22.10 15.56
C LYS A 945 25.57 22.02 14.20
N PRO A 946 24.78 21.95 13.11
CA PRO A 946 25.31 21.72 11.78
C PRO A 946 26.25 22.86 11.35
N PHE A 947 27.52 22.51 11.21
CA PHE A 947 28.55 23.36 10.61
C PHE A 947 28.37 23.44 9.09
N LYS A 948 29.11 24.36 8.47
CA LYS A 948 29.10 24.58 7.01
C LYS A 948 30.36 24.05 6.35
N SER A 949 30.26 23.75 5.05
CA SER A 949 31.45 23.53 4.22
C SER A 949 32.26 24.80 4.07
N GLU A 950 33.52 24.67 3.70
CA GLU A 950 34.43 25.76 3.33
C GLU A 950 33.82 26.73 2.29
N ASN A 951 32.93 26.24 1.43
CA ASN A 951 32.19 27.03 0.43
C ASN A 951 30.87 27.63 0.97
N GLY A 952 30.61 27.55 2.28
CA GLY A 952 29.43 28.12 2.93
C GLY A 952 28.13 27.32 2.79
N GLN A 953 28.16 26.14 2.19
CA GLN A 953 26.99 25.25 2.08
C GLN A 953 26.63 24.66 3.44
N SER A 954 25.33 24.53 3.73
CA SER A 954 24.81 23.76 4.86
C SER A 954 24.86 22.25 4.57
N LEU A 955 24.85 21.42 5.61
CA LEU A 955 24.67 19.98 5.48
C LEU A 955 23.30 19.67 4.84
N TRP A 956 23.27 18.69 3.94
CA TRP A 956 22.03 18.20 3.31
C TRP A 956 21.17 17.38 4.27
N SER A 957 21.80 16.59 5.14
CA SER A 957 21.15 15.95 6.28
C SER A 957 22.14 15.87 7.44
N THR A 958 21.62 15.99 8.66
CA THR A 958 22.41 16.08 9.90
C THR A 958 22.53 14.74 10.63
N GLU A 959 21.87 13.68 10.16
CA GLU A 959 21.69 12.44 10.90
C GLU A 959 21.98 11.17 10.08
N THR A 960 22.25 10.07 10.77
CA THR A 960 22.49 8.76 10.17
C THR A 960 22.30 7.63 11.19
N TRP A 961 21.92 6.45 10.69
CA TRP A 961 21.77 5.23 11.48
C TRP A 961 22.75 4.19 10.94
N TYR A 962 23.71 3.78 11.77
CA TYR A 962 24.75 2.80 11.45
C TYR A 962 24.41 1.46 12.14
N THR A 963 24.38 0.36 11.38
CA THR A 963 24.19 -0.99 11.95
C THR A 963 25.54 -1.60 12.32
N MET A 964 25.76 -1.81 13.62
CA MET A 964 27.01 -2.34 14.18
C MET A 964 26.91 -3.84 14.42
N THR A 965 27.01 -4.65 13.37
CA THR A 965 27.04 -6.12 13.48
C THR A 965 28.33 -6.60 14.14
N LYS A 966 29.47 -6.05 13.71
CA LYS A 966 30.82 -6.37 14.17
C LYS A 966 31.54 -5.08 14.56
N LYS A 967 32.15 -5.07 15.75
CA LYS A 967 32.98 -3.96 16.23
C LYS A 967 34.45 -4.22 15.88
N PRO A 968 35.17 -3.27 15.26
CA PRO A 968 36.58 -3.46 14.93
C PRO A 968 37.46 -3.59 16.17
N VAL A 969 38.42 -4.52 16.15
CA VAL A 969 39.45 -4.63 17.20
C VAL A 969 40.61 -3.67 16.92
N ASP A 970 41.20 -3.70 15.72
CA ASP A 970 42.45 -3.00 15.37
C ASP A 970 42.30 -1.91 14.29
N SER A 971 41.31 -1.02 14.44
CA SER A 971 41.05 0.11 13.52
C SER A 971 41.00 1.43 14.30
N SER A 972 42.15 2.10 14.45
CA SER A 972 42.22 3.38 15.16
C SER A 972 41.62 4.53 14.33
N GLY A 973 40.82 5.38 14.96
CA GLY A 973 40.36 6.63 14.37
C GLY A 973 41.48 7.67 14.18
N ILE A 974 41.21 8.68 13.36
CA ILE A 974 42.12 9.79 13.10
C ILE A 974 42.38 10.56 14.39
N LYS A 975 43.66 10.85 14.67
CA LYS A 975 44.09 11.70 15.80
C LYS A 975 44.18 13.15 15.33
N LYS A 976 43.94 14.09 16.25
CA LYS A 976 44.20 15.51 16.00
C LYS A 976 45.67 15.71 15.55
N PRO A 977 45.94 16.47 14.47
CA PRO A 977 47.29 16.74 13.97
C PRO A 977 48.23 17.40 15.00
#